data_AF-A0A7R9FIA8-F1
#
_entry.id   AF-A0A7R9FIA8-F1
#
_cell.length_a   1.000
_cell.length_b   1.000
_cell.length_c   1.000
_cell.angle_alpha   90.00
_cell.angle_beta   90.00
_cell.angle_gamma   90.00
#
_symmetry.space_group_name_H-M   'P 1'
#
loop_
_entity.id
_entity.type
_entity.pdbx_description
1 polymer ?
#
loop_
_entity_poly.entity_id
_entity_poly.type
_entity_poly.pdbx_seq_one_letter_code
_entity_poly.pdbx_strand_id
1 'polypeptide(L)'
;MLYVRGNRRDYDFWEKLGNKGWGYKDVLKYFMKSEDNRDSFLADPKYHGVGGYQSVERFPYQDVNVRALIEAFKELGYKEVDFNAEKQEGVMRAQTTSFKGERQSTNSAFLKPVRDSRPNLKVITHAQVTRILIDTKTKRAQGVEYVLNDNKKEYFRIYVKKEVILSAGALGSPHLLMLSGVGPTEYLQPLRIPVIQDLSVGYNLQDHVSSSGVHFMLSNKTTQVPQTLDKRLGDLDKYFQESKGPLTATGVLQVVAYAKSQYARVMDDYPDIQFFFDSMVVPSNTTGITNKNDSKPKSKNINNPFTRPHIHPNYFSDRLDMEILIEGLLLGVQLSQTKVLRDLGYTLNSTPLPSCAALQFGSFPYWRCVIRQYTQTIYHPAGTCKMGPRTDRNAVVDPELQVYGIINLRVVDASIMPYIVSVLAIVTTAIKGAAVLLGTTKLWFLPTFLATLAYYHYDLFDPENRVVNEKNLRSEYDFIIIGGGSAGSVLANRLTEIPQWNVLLIEAGGDEPEIADVPILSLYLHKSKLDWKYRTQTQPTACQAMEDKRCCWTRGKVLGGSSVLNTMLYVRGNRRDFDQWEELGNRGWSYEDVLPYFKKSQDQRNPYLAKNKRYHATGGYLTVQDSPWGTPLGPAFIQAGVEMGYEHRDINGDEQTGFAFYQYTMRRGYRCSTAKAFLRPIRLRKNLHIAMWTHVTKILIDKETKRAYGVEFIRGLKKQTALASKEVILSAGTINSPQLLMLSGVGPAQHIQELGIPVIHDSPGVGQNLMDHIATPVVFLIDHPISLVIDRVVNLNTALRYAYLGDGPLTSSVGLEVVAFINTKYANASDDWPDIEFMLSASSTNSDGGTQVRKAHGITQNYYDEVFGNITNLDVFGIFPMILRPKSRGYLKLGSKDPMVYPLLYHNYLTHPADIAVLREGVKTAIAVGETMAMKRFGARLHSTKVPGCKHLELYTDEYWECAIRQYTMTIYHMSGTAKMGPITDPGAVVDAELRVYGVQGLRVIDASIMPAITSGNINAPVIMIAEKGADMVKSTWLRTLKRKRRRRKSELT
;
A
#
# COMPACT_ATOMS: atom_id res chain seq x y z
N MET A 1 -23.39 -4.14 -4.10
CA MET A 1 -23.57 -4.22 -2.63
C MET A 1 -25.02 -4.28 -2.29
N LEU A 2 -25.87 -3.46 -2.93
CA LEU A 2 -27.31 -3.55 -2.77
C LEU A 2 -27.75 -5.01 -2.98
N TYR A 3 -28.55 -5.49 -2.04
CA TYR A 3 -29.14 -6.83 -2.05
C TYR A 3 -30.63 -6.66 -2.32
N VAL A 4 -30.98 -6.79 -3.60
CA VAL A 4 -32.37 -6.75 -4.08
C VAL A 4 -32.53 -7.93 -5.02
N ARG A 5 -33.56 -8.73 -4.76
CA ARG A 5 -33.98 -9.85 -5.60
C ARG A 5 -34.81 -9.34 -6.76
N GLY A 6 -35.00 -10.25 -7.69
CA GLY A 6 -35.95 -10.02 -8.75
C GLY A 6 -37.40 -9.98 -8.32
N ASN A 7 -38.25 -9.42 -9.18
CA ASN A 7 -39.68 -9.53 -8.95
C ASN A 7 -40.07 -11.01 -9.05
N ARG A 8 -40.99 -11.45 -8.19
CA ARG A 8 -41.58 -12.79 -8.29
C ARG A 8 -42.03 -13.12 -9.71
N ARG A 9 -42.65 -12.15 -10.40
CA ARG A 9 -43.19 -12.34 -11.75
C ARG A 9 -42.12 -12.67 -12.79
N ASP A 10 -40.88 -12.23 -12.59
CA ASP A 10 -39.78 -12.54 -13.50
C ASP A 10 -39.45 -14.05 -13.49
N TYR A 11 -39.38 -14.64 -12.30
CA TYR A 11 -39.15 -16.08 -12.14
C TYR A 11 -40.34 -16.92 -12.59
N ASP A 12 -41.55 -16.48 -12.26
CA ASP A 12 -42.79 -17.12 -12.75
C ASP A 12 -42.87 -17.03 -14.29
N PHE A 13 -42.33 -15.95 -14.89
CA PHE A 13 -42.20 -15.83 -16.34
C PHE A 13 -41.16 -16.78 -16.92
N TRP A 14 -40.02 -16.98 -16.25
CA TRP A 14 -39.03 -17.99 -16.66
C TRP A 14 -39.66 -19.39 -16.73
N GLU A 15 -40.50 -19.74 -15.76
CA GLU A 15 -41.23 -21.01 -15.77
C GLU A 15 -42.27 -21.07 -16.91
N LYS A 16 -43.01 -19.98 -17.16
CA LYS A 16 -43.94 -19.88 -18.31
C LYS A 16 -43.24 -20.07 -19.67
N LEU A 17 -41.97 -19.67 -19.78
CA LEU A 17 -41.14 -19.94 -20.97
C LEU A 17 -40.77 -21.43 -21.14
N GLY A 18 -41.23 -22.31 -20.25
CA GLY A 18 -40.99 -23.75 -20.30
C GLY A 18 -39.85 -24.22 -19.39
N ASN A 19 -39.27 -23.34 -18.56
CA ASN A 19 -38.18 -23.68 -17.65
C ASN A 19 -38.72 -24.18 -16.29
N LYS A 20 -39.18 -25.42 -16.24
CA LYS A 20 -39.76 -26.02 -15.03
C LYS A 20 -38.79 -25.94 -13.84
N GLY A 21 -39.32 -25.61 -12.66
CA GLY A 21 -38.53 -25.51 -11.43
C GLY A 21 -37.77 -24.19 -11.25
N TRP A 22 -37.97 -23.23 -12.16
CA TRP A 22 -37.44 -21.87 -12.06
C TRP A 22 -38.49 -20.83 -11.65
N GLY A 23 -39.72 -21.26 -11.34
CA GLY A 23 -40.77 -20.40 -10.79
C GLY A 23 -40.37 -19.84 -9.42
N TYR A 24 -40.96 -18.72 -9.00
CA TYR A 24 -40.53 -18.01 -7.79
C TYR A 24 -40.57 -18.89 -6.54
N LYS A 25 -41.61 -19.73 -6.41
CA LYS A 25 -41.76 -20.67 -5.30
C LYS A 25 -40.59 -21.66 -5.22
N ASP A 26 -40.06 -22.08 -6.36
CA ASP A 26 -38.97 -23.04 -6.42
C ASP A 26 -37.61 -22.38 -6.16
N VAL A 27 -37.40 -21.15 -6.64
CA VAL A 27 -36.14 -20.44 -6.45
C VAL A 27 -36.00 -19.79 -5.06
N LEU A 28 -37.12 -19.41 -4.42
CA LEU A 28 -37.12 -18.74 -3.11
C LEU A 28 -36.34 -19.51 -2.04
N LYS A 29 -36.47 -20.84 -2.01
CA LYS A 29 -35.74 -21.69 -1.05
C LYS A 29 -34.22 -21.58 -1.19
N TYR A 30 -33.71 -21.31 -2.40
CA TYR A 30 -32.27 -21.14 -2.64
C TYR A 30 -31.79 -19.75 -2.24
N PHE A 31 -32.61 -18.71 -2.44
CA PHE A 31 -32.34 -17.38 -1.89
C PHE A 31 -32.23 -17.44 -0.36
N MET A 32 -33.21 -18.05 0.31
CA MET A 32 -33.21 -18.22 1.76
C MET A 32 -32.03 -19.07 2.25
N LYS A 33 -31.66 -20.15 1.53
CA LYS A 33 -30.50 -20.98 1.88
C LYS A 33 -29.18 -20.20 1.87
N SER A 34 -29.05 -19.25 0.95
CA SER A 34 -27.84 -18.45 0.77
C SER A 34 -27.74 -17.32 1.79
N GLU A 35 -28.89 -16.79 2.21
CA GLU A 35 -29.04 -15.57 2.98
C GLU A 35 -28.85 -15.80 4.48
N ASP A 36 -28.05 -14.94 5.10
CA ASP A 36 -28.00 -14.73 6.55
C ASP A 36 -28.52 -13.32 6.82
N ASN A 37 -29.86 -13.18 6.84
CA ASN A 37 -30.51 -11.90 7.04
C ASN A 37 -30.42 -11.48 8.51
N ARG A 38 -29.82 -10.32 8.73
CA ARG A 38 -29.61 -9.70 10.05
C ARG A 38 -30.39 -8.40 10.19
N ASP A 39 -31.20 -8.05 9.21
CA ASP A 39 -32.05 -6.87 9.22
C ASP A 39 -33.30 -7.12 10.07
N SER A 40 -33.40 -6.42 11.20
CA SER A 40 -34.55 -6.52 12.10
C SER A 40 -35.76 -5.72 11.63
N PHE A 41 -35.62 -4.89 10.58
CA PHE A 41 -36.64 -3.97 10.10
C PHE A 41 -37.20 -4.50 8.77
N LEU A 42 -38.32 -5.25 8.86
CA LEU A 42 -39.12 -5.83 7.76
C LEU A 42 -38.80 -7.27 7.31
N ALA A 43 -37.97 -8.05 8.01
CA ALA A 43 -37.70 -9.44 7.64
C ALA A 43 -38.85 -10.41 7.97
N ASP A 44 -39.78 -10.60 7.03
CA ASP A 44 -40.76 -11.70 7.09
C ASP A 44 -40.04 -13.06 6.94
N PRO A 45 -40.09 -13.97 7.93
CA PRO A 45 -39.44 -15.28 7.87
C PRO A 45 -39.91 -16.15 6.69
N LYS A 46 -41.06 -15.83 6.08
CA LYS A 46 -41.53 -16.49 4.85
C LYS A 46 -40.61 -16.23 3.65
N TYR A 47 -39.99 -15.06 3.59
CA TYR A 47 -39.18 -14.64 2.45
C TYR A 47 -37.69 -14.58 2.76
N HIS A 48 -37.29 -14.56 4.04
CA HIS A 48 -35.89 -14.39 4.43
C HIS A 48 -35.29 -15.59 5.18
N GLY A 49 -34.05 -15.92 4.83
CA GLY A 49 -33.24 -16.93 5.51
C GLY A 49 -32.32 -16.35 6.57
N VAL A 50 -32.04 -17.15 7.61
CA VAL A 50 -31.05 -16.86 8.65
C VAL A 50 -30.07 -18.03 8.71
N GLY A 51 -28.78 -17.75 8.91
CA GLY A 51 -27.75 -18.78 9.00
C GLY A 51 -27.16 -19.25 7.66
N GLY A 52 -27.50 -18.58 6.55
CA GLY A 52 -26.81 -18.73 5.27
C GLY A 52 -25.36 -18.23 5.29
N TYR A 53 -24.68 -18.30 4.15
CA TYR A 53 -23.26 -17.91 4.04
C TYR A 53 -23.08 -16.41 3.73
N GLN A 54 -24.07 -15.80 3.05
CA GLN A 54 -24.02 -14.42 2.62
C GLN A 54 -24.81 -13.55 3.60
N SER A 55 -24.09 -12.74 4.37
CA SER A 55 -24.68 -11.77 5.30
C SER A 55 -25.43 -10.68 4.54
N VAL A 56 -26.65 -10.41 5.00
CA VAL A 56 -27.53 -9.36 4.49
C VAL A 56 -27.92 -8.45 5.65
N GLU A 57 -27.58 -7.17 5.56
CA GLU A 57 -27.94 -6.15 6.55
C GLU A 57 -28.14 -4.78 5.89
N ARG A 58 -28.85 -3.87 6.56
CA ARG A 58 -28.78 -2.44 6.23
C ARG A 58 -27.53 -1.84 6.88
N PHE A 59 -26.93 -0.83 6.26
CA PHE A 59 -25.75 -0.21 6.85
C PHE A 59 -26.06 0.34 8.26
N PRO A 60 -25.12 0.18 9.22
CA PRO A 60 -25.32 0.68 10.59
C PRO A 60 -25.48 2.20 10.69
N TYR A 61 -25.02 2.96 9.68
CA TYR A 61 -25.10 4.41 9.65
C TYR A 61 -26.11 4.90 8.60
N GLN A 62 -27.04 5.76 9.03
CA GLN A 62 -28.01 6.42 8.17
C GLN A 62 -27.77 7.92 8.12
N ASP A 63 -27.64 8.44 6.90
CA ASP A 63 -27.47 9.88 6.63
C ASP A 63 -28.83 10.61 6.66
N VAL A 64 -28.84 11.91 7.00
CA VAL A 64 -30.05 12.73 7.02
C VAL A 64 -30.75 12.78 5.65
N ASN A 65 -29.97 12.77 4.57
CA ASN A 65 -30.48 12.81 3.21
C ASN A 65 -31.15 11.49 2.80
N VAL A 66 -30.70 10.36 3.37
CA VAL A 66 -31.36 9.05 3.18
C VAL A 66 -32.78 9.10 3.74
N ARG A 67 -32.95 9.69 4.93
CA ARG A 67 -34.29 9.85 5.54
C ARG A 67 -35.17 10.80 4.72
N ALA A 68 -34.61 11.92 4.28
CA ALA A 68 -35.32 12.92 3.49
C ALA A 68 -35.90 12.36 2.19
N LEU A 69 -35.10 11.59 1.45
CA LEU A 69 -35.51 10.98 0.19
C LEU A 69 -36.62 9.94 0.38
N ILE A 70 -36.55 9.11 1.43
CA ILE A 70 -37.62 8.15 1.75
C ILE A 70 -38.93 8.88 2.04
N GLU A 71 -38.90 9.93 2.86
CA GLU A 71 -40.10 10.73 3.16
C GLU A 71 -40.63 11.48 1.93
N ALA A 72 -39.75 11.92 1.01
CA ALA A 72 -40.16 12.54 -0.24
C ALA A 72 -40.96 11.59 -1.15
N PHE A 73 -40.55 10.32 -1.26
CA PHE A 73 -41.35 9.31 -1.98
C PHE A 73 -42.70 9.05 -1.28
N LYS A 74 -42.73 9.07 0.06
CA LYS A 74 -43.98 8.93 0.81
C LYS A 74 -44.94 10.09 0.58
N GLU A 75 -44.44 11.31 0.44
CA GLU A 75 -45.24 12.49 0.06
C GLU A 75 -45.88 12.33 -1.32
N LEU A 76 -45.19 11.67 -2.26
CA LEU A 76 -45.72 11.32 -3.58
C LEU A 76 -46.67 10.10 -3.57
N GLY A 77 -46.96 9.53 -2.41
CA GLY A 77 -47.91 8.41 -2.25
C GLY A 77 -47.29 7.00 -2.27
N TYR A 78 -45.96 6.88 -2.38
CA TYR A 78 -45.28 5.58 -2.30
C TYR A 78 -45.18 5.08 -0.85
N LYS A 79 -45.15 3.76 -0.66
CA LYS A 79 -45.00 3.13 0.67
C LYS A 79 -43.58 2.62 0.85
N GLU A 80 -43.11 2.57 2.10
CA GLU A 80 -41.90 1.82 2.42
C GLU A 80 -42.21 0.32 2.36
N VAL A 81 -41.51 -0.43 1.53
CA VAL A 81 -41.75 -1.87 1.31
C VAL A 81 -40.44 -2.64 1.34
N ASP A 82 -40.52 -3.94 1.66
CA ASP A 82 -39.39 -4.84 1.50
C ASP A 82 -39.38 -5.41 0.07
N PHE A 83 -38.41 -4.98 -0.74
CA PHE A 83 -38.27 -5.42 -2.13
C PHE A 83 -37.96 -6.91 -2.28
N ASN A 84 -37.51 -7.57 -1.22
CA ASN A 84 -37.21 -8.99 -1.20
C ASN A 84 -38.38 -9.85 -0.70
N ALA A 85 -39.51 -9.22 -0.35
CA ALA A 85 -40.75 -9.85 0.08
C ALA A 85 -41.81 -9.87 -1.06
N GLU A 86 -43.10 -9.71 -0.74
CA GLU A 86 -44.19 -9.89 -1.71
C GLU A 86 -44.37 -8.74 -2.71
N LYS A 87 -44.05 -7.50 -2.31
CA LYS A 87 -44.34 -6.29 -3.10
C LYS A 87 -43.07 -5.47 -3.33
N GLN A 88 -42.84 -5.10 -4.58
CA GLN A 88 -41.67 -4.32 -4.99
C GLN A 88 -41.99 -2.84 -5.23
N GLU A 89 -43.23 -2.47 -5.53
CA GLU A 89 -43.63 -1.07 -5.76
C GLU A 89 -43.57 -0.26 -4.45
N GLY A 90 -42.75 0.79 -4.43
CA GLY A 90 -42.50 1.59 -3.23
C GLY A 90 -41.05 2.06 -3.09
N VAL A 91 -40.66 2.47 -1.89
CA VAL A 91 -39.31 2.91 -1.54
C VAL A 91 -38.73 2.02 -0.45
N MET A 92 -37.41 1.83 -0.41
CA MET A 92 -36.74 1.07 0.65
C MET A 92 -35.38 1.68 0.96
N ARG A 93 -35.00 1.64 2.25
CA ARG A 93 -33.58 1.70 2.62
C ARG A 93 -32.96 0.34 2.31
N ALA A 94 -32.22 0.26 1.22
CA ALA A 94 -31.76 -0.98 0.63
C ALA A 94 -30.93 -1.83 1.61
N GLN A 95 -31.24 -3.12 1.62
CA GLN A 95 -30.40 -4.15 2.22
C GLN A 95 -29.10 -4.30 1.41
N THR A 96 -28.05 -4.80 2.05
CA THR A 96 -26.73 -4.92 1.43
C THR A 96 -26.03 -6.21 1.80
N THR A 97 -25.20 -6.72 0.89
CA THR A 97 -24.26 -7.82 1.15
C THR A 97 -23.08 -7.31 1.98
N SER A 98 -23.29 -7.15 3.28
CA SER A 98 -22.30 -6.63 4.22
C SER A 98 -22.42 -7.31 5.58
N PHE A 99 -21.37 -7.14 6.40
CA PHE A 99 -21.35 -7.60 7.79
C PHE A 99 -20.70 -6.51 8.64
N LYS A 100 -21.46 -5.94 9.58
CA LYS A 100 -21.01 -4.80 10.41
C LYS A 100 -20.51 -3.61 9.58
N GLY A 101 -21.16 -3.30 8.46
CA GLY A 101 -20.78 -2.21 7.56
C GLY A 101 -19.55 -2.50 6.68
N GLU A 102 -18.99 -3.71 6.71
CA GLU A 102 -17.94 -4.14 5.79
C GLU A 102 -18.55 -4.90 4.61
N ARG A 103 -18.14 -4.57 3.38
CA ARG A 103 -18.57 -5.29 2.17
C ARG A 103 -18.16 -6.76 2.26
N GLN A 104 -19.12 -7.67 2.08
CA GLN A 104 -18.83 -9.10 2.00
C GLN A 104 -18.90 -9.58 0.54
N SER A 105 -17.76 -9.99 -0.02
CA SER A 105 -17.71 -10.61 -1.36
C SER A 105 -18.20 -12.06 -1.33
N THR A 106 -18.62 -12.60 -2.48
CA THR A 106 -18.99 -14.01 -2.62
C THR A 106 -17.81 -14.95 -2.33
N ASN A 107 -16.57 -14.54 -2.63
CA ASN A 107 -15.37 -15.28 -2.20
C ASN A 107 -15.28 -15.32 -0.67
N SER A 108 -15.45 -14.18 0.01
CA SER A 108 -15.41 -14.13 1.48
C SER A 108 -16.52 -14.97 2.13
N ALA A 109 -17.72 -15.00 1.53
CA ALA A 109 -18.87 -15.73 2.02
C ALA A 109 -18.78 -17.25 1.77
N PHE A 110 -18.50 -17.67 0.53
CA PHE A 110 -18.66 -19.07 0.11
C PHE A 110 -17.36 -19.85 -0.02
N LEU A 111 -16.27 -19.20 -0.45
CA LEU A 111 -15.04 -19.91 -0.84
C LEU A 111 -13.95 -19.83 0.23
N LYS A 112 -13.66 -18.62 0.74
CA LYS A 112 -12.64 -18.37 1.77
C LYS A 112 -12.83 -19.23 3.03
N PRO A 113 -14.06 -19.48 3.55
CA PRO A 113 -14.22 -20.30 4.75
C PRO A 113 -13.92 -21.79 4.53
N VAL A 114 -13.96 -22.26 3.27
CA VAL A 114 -13.92 -23.69 2.95
C VAL A 114 -12.73 -24.12 2.09
N ARG A 115 -12.04 -23.19 1.43
CA ARG A 115 -10.96 -23.48 0.47
C ARG A 115 -9.77 -24.23 1.08
N ASP A 116 -9.51 -24.03 2.37
CA ASP A 116 -8.39 -24.66 3.10
C ASP A 116 -8.86 -25.84 3.97
N SER A 117 -10.17 -26.03 4.15
CA SER A 117 -10.75 -27.06 5.02
C SER A 117 -11.40 -28.22 4.27
N ARG A 118 -11.78 -28.04 3.00
CA ARG A 118 -12.36 -29.11 2.17
C ARG A 118 -11.27 -29.77 1.31
N PRO A 119 -10.83 -31.00 1.63
CA PRO A 119 -9.72 -31.64 0.92
C PRO A 119 -10.04 -31.99 -0.55
N ASN A 120 -11.33 -32.01 -0.91
CA ASN A 120 -11.81 -32.24 -2.27
C ASN A 120 -11.98 -30.95 -3.10
N LEU A 121 -11.56 -29.79 -2.59
CA LEU A 121 -11.62 -28.51 -3.28
C LEU A 121 -10.20 -27.99 -3.52
N LYS A 122 -9.86 -27.73 -4.79
CA LYS A 122 -8.60 -27.08 -5.16
C LYS A 122 -8.90 -25.82 -5.94
N VAL A 123 -8.43 -24.69 -5.44
CA VAL A 123 -8.57 -23.37 -6.08
C VAL A 123 -7.25 -23.01 -6.73
N ILE A 124 -7.28 -22.73 -8.03
CA ILE A 124 -6.11 -22.26 -8.79
C ILE A 124 -6.38 -20.80 -9.17
N THR A 125 -5.55 -19.89 -8.68
CA THR A 125 -5.58 -18.46 -9.02
C THR A 125 -4.56 -18.16 -10.14
N HIS A 126 -4.69 -16.99 -10.79
CA HIS A 126 -3.87 -16.59 -11.96
C HIS A 126 -3.98 -17.53 -13.16
N ALA A 127 -5.04 -18.34 -13.20
CA ALA A 127 -5.34 -19.22 -14.31
C ALA A 127 -6.37 -18.55 -15.21
N GLN A 128 -5.96 -18.15 -16.42
CA GLN A 128 -6.89 -17.71 -17.45
C GLN A 128 -7.21 -18.91 -18.36
N VAL A 129 -8.44 -19.42 -18.27
CA VAL A 129 -8.93 -20.45 -19.19
C VAL A 129 -9.02 -19.82 -20.58
N THR A 130 -8.56 -20.57 -21.58
CA THR A 130 -8.51 -20.14 -22.99
C THR A 130 -9.51 -20.89 -23.86
N ARG A 131 -9.81 -22.15 -23.52
CA ARG A 131 -10.89 -22.95 -24.12
C ARG A 131 -11.22 -24.18 -23.29
N ILE A 132 -12.37 -24.77 -23.60
CA ILE A 132 -12.85 -26.07 -23.12
C ILE A 132 -12.39 -27.13 -24.12
N LEU A 133 -11.89 -28.25 -23.60
CA LEU A 133 -11.48 -29.39 -24.42
C LEU A 133 -12.71 -30.28 -24.65
N ILE A 134 -13.22 -30.31 -25.88
CA ILE A 134 -14.39 -31.10 -26.26
C ILE A 134 -14.00 -32.12 -27.33
N ASP A 135 -14.35 -33.37 -27.11
CA ASP A 135 -14.17 -34.44 -28.11
C ASP A 135 -15.17 -34.28 -29.25
N THR A 136 -14.67 -34.16 -30.48
CA THR A 136 -15.50 -33.80 -31.63
C THR A 136 -16.45 -34.92 -32.08
N LYS A 137 -16.13 -36.18 -31.77
CA LYS A 137 -16.94 -37.36 -32.14
C LYS A 137 -18.02 -37.65 -31.10
N THR A 138 -17.62 -37.69 -29.83
CA THR A 138 -18.50 -38.03 -28.70
C THR A 138 -19.23 -36.83 -28.11
N LYS A 139 -18.87 -35.61 -28.53
CA LYS A 139 -19.38 -34.33 -27.99
C LYS A 139 -19.19 -34.20 -26.47
N ARG A 140 -18.20 -34.87 -25.89
CA ARG A 140 -17.96 -34.87 -24.43
C ARG A 140 -16.94 -33.82 -24.05
N ALA A 141 -17.26 -32.97 -23.08
CA ALA A 141 -16.29 -32.09 -22.45
C ALA A 141 -15.32 -32.92 -21.57
N GLN A 142 -14.03 -32.85 -21.89
CA GLN A 142 -12.97 -33.66 -21.27
C GLN A 142 -12.11 -32.86 -20.28
N GLY A 143 -12.12 -31.53 -20.37
CA GLY A 143 -11.23 -30.69 -19.55
C GLY A 143 -11.19 -29.24 -20.02
N VAL A 144 -10.20 -28.49 -19.55
CA VAL A 144 -9.95 -27.11 -19.97
C VAL A 144 -8.47 -26.87 -20.25
N GLU A 145 -8.19 -25.93 -21.15
CA GLU A 145 -6.86 -25.40 -21.44
C GLU A 145 -6.75 -23.98 -20.88
N TYR A 146 -5.66 -23.69 -20.16
CA TYR A 146 -5.48 -22.42 -19.46
C TYR A 146 -4.02 -21.97 -19.45
N VAL A 147 -3.79 -20.68 -19.20
CA VAL A 147 -2.45 -20.11 -18.99
C VAL A 147 -2.31 -19.63 -17.54
N LEU A 148 -1.08 -19.63 -17.02
CA LEU A 148 -0.78 -19.17 -15.66
C LEU A 148 -0.02 -17.83 -15.68
N ASN A 149 -0.27 -16.98 -14.69
CA ASN A 149 0.49 -15.75 -14.43
C ASN A 149 0.58 -14.82 -15.65
N ASP A 150 -0.49 -14.72 -16.44
CA ASP A 150 -0.54 -13.96 -17.70
C ASP A 150 0.54 -14.35 -18.73
N ASN A 151 1.19 -15.52 -18.56
CA ASN A 151 2.16 -16.06 -19.50
C ASN A 151 1.44 -16.66 -20.73
N LYS A 152 1.13 -15.80 -21.69
CA LYS A 152 0.44 -16.15 -22.95
C LYS A 152 1.25 -17.06 -23.89
N LYS A 153 2.40 -17.57 -23.46
CA LYS A 153 3.28 -18.45 -24.24
C LYS A 153 3.20 -19.91 -23.80
N GLU A 154 2.64 -20.20 -22.64
CA GLU A 154 2.63 -21.56 -22.07
C GLU A 154 1.21 -21.98 -21.67
N TYR A 155 0.73 -23.06 -22.29
CA TYR A 155 -0.62 -23.57 -22.13
C TYR A 155 -0.62 -24.87 -21.33
N PHE A 156 -1.43 -24.90 -20.28
CA PHE A 156 -1.65 -26.04 -19.41
C PHE A 156 -3.00 -26.67 -19.70
N ARG A 157 -3.13 -27.97 -19.46
CA ARG A 157 -4.40 -28.70 -19.61
C ARG A 157 -4.72 -29.45 -18.34
N ILE A 158 -5.99 -29.41 -17.95
CA ILE A 158 -6.52 -30.23 -16.86
C ILE A 158 -7.76 -30.97 -17.34
N TYR A 159 -7.85 -32.25 -17.01
CA TYR A 159 -8.94 -33.13 -17.42
C TYR A 159 -9.88 -33.41 -16.26
N VAL A 160 -11.17 -33.56 -16.57
CA VAL A 160 -12.23 -33.79 -15.58
C VAL A 160 -12.75 -35.22 -15.64
N LYS A 161 -13.10 -35.78 -14.48
CA LYS A 161 -13.71 -37.12 -14.39
C LYS A 161 -15.23 -37.10 -14.60
N LYS A 162 -15.88 -36.01 -14.20
CA LYS A 162 -17.34 -35.86 -14.20
C LYS A 162 -17.79 -34.80 -15.18
N GLU A 163 -17.59 -33.53 -14.87
CA GLU A 163 -18.24 -32.42 -15.57
C GLU A 163 -17.37 -31.17 -15.57
N VAL A 164 -17.46 -30.37 -16.63
CA VAL A 164 -16.96 -28.99 -16.67
C VAL A 164 -18.13 -28.06 -16.33
N ILE A 165 -17.95 -27.21 -15.31
CA ILE A 165 -18.95 -26.21 -14.92
C ILE A 165 -18.35 -24.83 -15.23
N LEU A 166 -18.97 -24.13 -16.17
CA LEU A 166 -18.53 -22.83 -16.64
C LEU A 166 -19.24 -21.72 -15.85
N SER A 167 -18.46 -20.84 -15.22
CA SER A 167 -18.96 -19.66 -14.50
C SER A 167 -17.99 -18.50 -14.74
N ALA A 168 -17.95 -18.01 -15.98
CA ALA A 168 -17.07 -16.94 -16.44
C ALA A 168 -17.82 -15.61 -16.69
N GLY A 169 -19.09 -15.55 -16.32
CA GLY A 169 -19.95 -14.37 -16.43
C GLY A 169 -20.55 -14.19 -17.82
N ALA A 170 -21.46 -13.22 -17.94
CA ALA A 170 -22.25 -13.00 -19.15
C ALA A 170 -21.46 -12.67 -20.41
N LEU A 171 -20.18 -12.32 -20.32
CA LEU A 171 -19.33 -12.09 -21.50
C LEU A 171 -18.22 -13.14 -21.62
N GLY A 172 -17.72 -13.68 -20.51
CA GLY A 172 -16.64 -14.67 -20.52
C GLY A 172 -17.12 -16.07 -20.90
N SER A 173 -18.29 -16.47 -20.44
CA SER A 173 -18.87 -17.78 -20.74
C SER A 173 -19.17 -17.99 -22.23
N PRO A 174 -19.91 -17.08 -22.91
CA PRO A 174 -20.11 -17.22 -24.36
C PRO A 174 -18.80 -17.15 -25.14
N HIS A 175 -17.84 -16.32 -24.71
CA HIS A 175 -16.51 -16.24 -25.33
C HIS A 175 -15.77 -17.58 -25.27
N LEU A 176 -15.75 -18.23 -24.11
CA LEU A 176 -15.11 -19.54 -23.94
C LEU A 176 -15.83 -20.65 -24.71
N LEU A 177 -17.15 -20.65 -24.76
CA LEU A 177 -17.92 -21.59 -25.58
C LEU A 177 -17.59 -21.43 -27.07
N MET A 178 -17.61 -20.19 -27.57
CA MET A 178 -17.29 -19.88 -28.97
C MET A 178 -15.86 -20.29 -29.33
N LEU A 179 -14.86 -19.98 -28.48
CA LEU A 179 -13.47 -20.43 -28.66
C LEU A 179 -13.30 -21.95 -28.61
N SER A 180 -14.27 -22.66 -28.02
CA SER A 180 -14.29 -24.12 -27.92
C SER A 180 -15.09 -24.78 -29.05
N GLY A 181 -15.58 -24.01 -30.03
CA GLY A 181 -16.37 -24.52 -31.14
C GLY A 181 -17.86 -24.67 -30.86
N VAL A 182 -18.38 -24.08 -29.79
CA VAL A 182 -19.80 -24.09 -29.43
C VAL A 182 -20.37 -22.69 -29.59
N GLY A 183 -21.15 -22.46 -30.63
CA GLY A 183 -21.69 -21.14 -30.96
C GLY A 183 -22.08 -21.01 -32.43
N PRO A 184 -22.48 -19.81 -32.88
CA PRO A 184 -23.08 -19.61 -34.19
C PRO A 184 -22.09 -19.90 -35.31
N THR A 185 -22.47 -20.77 -36.23
CA THR A 185 -21.62 -21.22 -37.35
C THR A 185 -21.11 -20.05 -38.17
N GLU A 186 -21.96 -19.06 -38.43
CA GLU A 186 -21.66 -17.83 -39.17
C GLU A 186 -20.58 -16.96 -38.50
N TYR A 187 -20.38 -17.09 -37.19
CA TYR A 187 -19.34 -16.36 -36.47
C TYR A 187 -18.05 -17.17 -36.33
N LEU A 188 -18.17 -18.48 -36.15
CA LEU A 188 -17.01 -19.35 -35.90
C LEU A 188 -16.22 -19.70 -37.17
N GLN A 189 -16.92 -19.95 -38.30
CA GLN A 189 -16.28 -20.33 -39.55
C GLN A 189 -15.33 -19.26 -40.12
N PRO A 190 -15.70 -17.96 -40.19
CA PRO A 190 -14.79 -16.91 -40.68
C PRO A 190 -13.52 -16.76 -39.83
N LEU A 191 -13.61 -17.10 -38.54
CA LEU A 191 -12.49 -17.09 -37.61
C LEU A 191 -11.63 -18.36 -37.71
N ARG A 192 -12.03 -19.37 -38.50
CA ARG A 192 -11.36 -20.70 -38.58
C ARG A 192 -11.40 -21.47 -37.25
N ILE A 193 -12.46 -21.30 -36.47
CA ILE A 193 -12.73 -22.11 -35.29
C ILE A 193 -13.62 -23.30 -35.73
N PRO A 194 -13.21 -24.56 -35.50
CA PRO A 194 -14.04 -25.71 -35.86
C PRO A 194 -15.38 -25.70 -35.11
N VAL A 195 -16.48 -25.74 -35.85
CA VAL A 195 -17.83 -25.81 -35.27
C VAL A 195 -18.09 -27.23 -34.77
N ILE A 196 -18.17 -27.37 -33.45
CA ILE A 196 -18.57 -28.59 -32.77
C ILE A 196 -20.09 -28.60 -32.60
N GLN A 197 -20.69 -27.49 -32.19
CA GLN A 197 -22.12 -27.42 -31.96
C GLN A 197 -22.64 -26.02 -32.29
N ASP A 198 -23.57 -25.96 -33.23
CA ASP A 198 -24.22 -24.73 -33.66
C ASP A 198 -25.33 -24.36 -32.67
N LEU A 199 -25.15 -23.22 -31.98
CA LEU A 199 -26.07 -22.69 -30.97
C LEU A 199 -25.99 -21.17 -30.96
N SER A 200 -27.06 -20.51 -30.52
CA SER A 200 -27.17 -19.05 -30.39
C SER A 200 -26.35 -18.45 -29.23
N VAL A 201 -25.13 -18.94 -29.01
CA VAL A 201 -24.19 -18.41 -28.00
C VAL A 201 -23.83 -16.96 -28.34
N GLY A 202 -23.93 -16.06 -27.36
CA GLY A 202 -23.69 -14.62 -27.51
C GLY A 202 -24.93 -13.81 -27.89
N TYR A 203 -26.04 -14.44 -28.28
CA TYR A 203 -27.33 -13.76 -28.49
C TYR A 203 -28.03 -13.49 -27.16
N ASN A 204 -29.07 -12.64 -27.17
CA ASN A 204 -29.87 -12.34 -25.98
C ASN A 204 -29.09 -11.61 -24.86
N LEU A 205 -28.06 -10.84 -25.23
CA LEU A 205 -27.38 -9.93 -24.31
C LEU A 205 -28.37 -8.87 -23.82
N GLN A 206 -28.57 -8.84 -22.51
CA GLN A 206 -29.43 -7.90 -21.80
C GLN A 206 -28.59 -7.13 -20.79
N ASP A 207 -28.91 -5.85 -20.57
CA ASP A 207 -28.31 -5.03 -19.51
C ASP A 207 -29.34 -3.97 -19.09
N HIS A 208 -29.20 -3.46 -17.88
CA HIS A 208 -29.99 -2.33 -17.42
C HIS A 208 -29.33 -1.03 -17.87
N VAL A 209 -30.11 -0.13 -18.45
CA VAL A 209 -29.67 1.20 -18.82
C VAL A 209 -30.07 2.20 -17.74
N SER A 210 -29.19 3.16 -17.47
CA SER A 210 -29.49 4.29 -16.59
C SER A 210 -29.36 5.63 -17.28
N SER A 211 -30.15 6.61 -16.85
CA SER A 211 -30.06 8.01 -17.27
C SER A 211 -29.99 8.93 -16.05
N SER A 212 -28.97 9.80 -16.03
CA SER A 212 -28.66 10.70 -14.92
C SER A 212 -29.11 12.16 -15.16
N GLY A 213 -30.33 12.35 -15.69
CA GLY A 213 -30.79 13.65 -16.19
C GLY A 213 -31.32 14.63 -15.15
N VAL A 214 -31.57 14.18 -13.91
CA VAL A 214 -32.11 15.02 -12.83
C VAL A 214 -31.02 15.21 -11.77
N HIS A 215 -30.81 16.47 -11.37
CA HIS A 215 -29.86 16.79 -10.31
C HIS A 215 -30.50 17.75 -9.30
N PHE A 216 -30.40 17.42 -8.02
CA PHE A 216 -30.73 18.34 -6.94
C PHE A 216 -29.47 19.07 -6.46
N MET A 217 -29.57 20.34 -6.09
CA MET A 217 -28.51 21.13 -5.49
C MET A 217 -28.88 21.48 -4.06
N LEU A 218 -27.93 21.34 -3.14
CA LEU A 218 -28.08 21.71 -1.73
C LEU A 218 -27.68 23.17 -1.51
N SER A 219 -28.58 23.97 -0.95
CA SER A 219 -28.39 25.42 -0.77
C SER A 219 -27.42 25.82 0.34
N ASN A 220 -27.24 25.01 1.40
CA ASN A 220 -26.19 25.24 2.40
C ASN A 220 -26.03 24.04 3.36
N LYS A 221 -24.78 23.69 3.70
CA LYS A 221 -24.38 22.75 4.77
C LYS A 221 -25.06 21.37 4.77
N THR A 222 -24.48 20.37 4.09
CA THR A 222 -24.32 18.95 4.51
C THR A 222 -24.23 18.01 3.30
N THR A 223 -23.04 17.83 2.74
CA THR A 223 -22.72 16.61 1.98
C THR A 223 -21.29 16.18 2.31
N GLN A 224 -21.21 15.20 3.21
CA GLN A 224 -20.22 14.13 3.40
C GLN A 224 -18.71 14.36 3.34
N VAL A 225 -18.21 15.59 3.26
CA VAL A 225 -16.79 15.86 3.51
C VAL A 225 -16.68 16.63 4.81
N PRO A 226 -16.20 16.01 5.91
CA PRO A 226 -15.91 16.76 7.12
C PRO A 226 -14.91 17.87 6.76
N GLN A 227 -15.26 19.11 7.08
CA GLN A 227 -14.46 20.29 6.71
C GLN A 227 -13.14 20.34 7.49
N THR A 228 -13.06 19.62 8.62
CA THR A 228 -11.89 19.59 9.50
C THR A 228 -11.27 18.19 9.60
N LEU A 229 -9.95 18.13 9.76
CA LEU A 229 -9.18 16.89 9.89
C LEU A 229 -9.59 16.08 11.13
N ASP A 230 -9.87 16.75 12.25
CA ASP A 230 -10.24 16.09 13.52
C ASP A 230 -11.54 15.30 13.40
N LYS A 231 -12.52 15.83 12.66
CA LYS A 231 -13.79 15.14 12.43
C LYS A 231 -13.61 13.92 11.52
N ARG A 232 -12.69 13.98 10.54
CA ARG A 232 -12.32 12.82 9.69
C ARG A 232 -11.60 11.74 10.49
N LEU A 233 -10.69 12.12 11.37
CA LEU A 233 -9.97 11.20 12.25
C LEU A 233 -10.93 10.55 13.26
N GLY A 234 -11.88 11.31 13.82
CA GLY A 234 -12.94 10.77 14.67
C GLY A 234 -13.85 9.77 13.94
N ASP A 235 -14.21 10.04 12.69
CA ASP A 235 -15.01 9.12 11.87
C ASP A 235 -14.24 7.82 11.54
N LEU A 236 -12.92 7.91 11.32
CA LEU A 236 -12.02 6.75 11.13
C LEU A 236 -11.87 5.93 12.42
N ASP A 237 -11.64 6.59 13.56
CA ASP A 237 -11.53 5.91 14.85
C ASP A 237 -12.82 5.18 15.19
N LYS A 238 -13.98 5.80 14.93
CA LYS A 238 -15.30 5.18 15.11
C LYS A 238 -15.50 3.97 14.19
N TYR A 239 -15.04 4.03 12.94
CA TYR A 239 -15.10 2.89 12.03
C TYR A 239 -14.22 1.72 12.49
N PHE A 240 -12.96 2.00 12.85
CA PHE A 240 -12.01 0.95 13.23
C PHE A 240 -12.30 0.35 14.62
N GLN A 241 -12.82 1.13 15.57
CA GLN A 241 -13.09 0.65 16.92
C GLN A 241 -14.48 0.02 17.06
N GLU A 242 -15.49 0.61 16.42
CA GLU A 242 -16.89 0.23 16.67
C GLU A 242 -17.59 -0.37 15.46
N SER A 243 -16.97 -0.34 14.27
CA SER A 243 -17.64 -0.64 13.00
C SER A 243 -18.90 0.20 12.81
N LYS A 244 -18.81 1.49 13.16
CA LYS A 244 -19.90 2.48 13.10
C LYS A 244 -19.42 3.79 12.48
N GLY A 245 -20.37 4.68 12.18
CA GLY A 245 -20.08 6.03 11.68
C GLY A 245 -20.14 6.14 10.14
N PRO A 246 -19.92 7.35 9.59
CA PRO A 246 -20.19 7.64 8.19
C PRO A 246 -19.49 6.73 7.17
N LEU A 247 -18.32 6.19 7.54
CA LEU A 247 -17.50 5.32 6.68
C LEU A 247 -18.06 3.89 6.52
N THR A 248 -19.07 3.50 7.31
CA THR A 248 -19.74 2.20 7.13
C THR A 248 -20.82 2.22 6.06
N ALA A 249 -21.14 3.38 5.48
CA ALA A 249 -22.30 3.57 4.62
C ALA A 249 -21.95 4.19 3.26
N THR A 250 -22.88 4.08 2.31
CA THR A 250 -22.73 4.60 0.93
C THR A 250 -23.48 5.91 0.70
N GLY A 251 -23.82 6.64 1.76
CA GLY A 251 -24.60 7.87 1.66
C GLY A 251 -26.00 7.61 1.10
N VAL A 252 -26.44 8.42 0.14
CA VAL A 252 -27.80 8.37 -0.44
C VAL A 252 -28.06 7.18 -1.37
N LEU A 253 -27.01 6.44 -1.78
CA LEU A 253 -27.14 5.18 -2.54
C LEU A 253 -27.89 4.09 -1.76
N GLN A 254 -28.11 4.32 -0.47
CA GLN A 254 -28.96 3.48 0.38
C GLN A 254 -30.45 3.57 0.04
N VAL A 255 -30.90 4.59 -0.68
CA VAL A 255 -32.32 4.75 -1.04
C VAL A 255 -32.54 4.18 -2.42
N VAL A 256 -33.44 3.20 -2.52
CA VAL A 256 -33.89 2.62 -3.77
C VAL A 256 -35.42 2.73 -3.82
N ALA A 257 -35.97 3.09 -4.96
CA ALA A 257 -37.42 3.09 -5.18
C ALA A 257 -37.78 2.40 -6.50
N TYR A 258 -38.95 1.78 -6.54
CA TYR A 258 -39.53 1.17 -7.74
C TYR A 258 -40.88 1.80 -8.03
N ALA A 259 -41.06 2.24 -9.28
CA ALA A 259 -42.26 2.90 -9.76
C ALA A 259 -42.75 2.25 -11.06
N LYS A 260 -44.03 2.48 -11.36
CA LYS A 260 -44.67 2.07 -12.61
C LYS A 260 -44.80 3.27 -13.54
N SER A 261 -44.39 3.10 -14.79
CA SER A 261 -44.75 3.98 -15.89
C SER A 261 -46.21 3.75 -16.32
N GLN A 262 -46.76 4.62 -17.15
CA GLN A 262 -48.09 4.38 -17.74
C GLN A 262 -48.11 3.16 -18.67
N TYR A 263 -46.94 2.72 -19.16
CA TYR A 263 -46.77 1.56 -20.03
C TYR A 263 -46.65 0.24 -19.27
N ALA A 264 -46.46 0.27 -17.94
CA ALA A 264 -46.38 -0.92 -17.11
C ALA A 264 -47.61 -1.84 -17.23
N ARG A 265 -48.79 -1.28 -17.51
CA ARG A 265 -50.04 -2.06 -17.73
C ARG A 265 -50.00 -2.93 -19.00
N VAL A 266 -49.19 -2.53 -19.99
CA VAL A 266 -49.00 -3.29 -21.23
C VAL A 266 -48.00 -4.43 -21.03
N MET A 267 -47.18 -4.36 -19.97
CA MET A 267 -46.08 -5.28 -19.63
C MET A 267 -46.37 -6.08 -18.34
N ASP A 268 -47.60 -6.61 -18.19
CA ASP A 268 -48.04 -7.43 -17.04
C ASP A 268 -48.14 -6.72 -15.66
N ASP A 269 -48.24 -5.38 -15.58
CA ASP A 269 -48.61 -4.57 -14.40
C ASP A 269 -47.70 -4.72 -13.14
N TYR A 270 -46.38 -4.64 -13.33
CA TYR A 270 -45.38 -4.55 -12.25
C TYR A 270 -44.35 -3.43 -12.53
N PRO A 271 -43.56 -2.97 -11.54
CA PRO A 271 -42.67 -1.82 -11.69
C PRO A 271 -41.61 -1.99 -12.79
N ASP A 272 -41.45 -0.96 -13.62
CA ASP A 272 -40.55 -0.89 -14.78
C ASP A 272 -39.55 0.29 -14.69
N ILE A 273 -39.60 1.07 -13.60
CA ILE A 273 -38.65 2.13 -13.29
C ILE A 273 -38.03 1.87 -11.92
N GLN A 274 -36.69 1.97 -11.82
CA GLN A 274 -35.98 1.99 -10.55
C GLN A 274 -35.24 3.31 -10.37
N PHE A 275 -35.34 3.88 -9.17
CA PHE A 275 -34.54 5.02 -8.74
C PHE A 275 -33.44 4.57 -7.80
N PHE A 276 -32.25 5.12 -8.01
CA PHE A 276 -31.22 5.20 -6.99
C PHE A 276 -30.62 6.61 -6.97
N PHE A 277 -30.07 7.00 -5.83
CA PHE A 277 -29.55 8.34 -5.62
C PHE A 277 -28.04 8.30 -5.45
N ASP A 278 -27.32 9.11 -6.22
CA ASP A 278 -25.87 9.23 -6.11
C ASP A 278 -25.48 10.65 -5.66
N SER A 279 -24.35 10.79 -4.98
CA SER A 279 -23.83 12.09 -4.56
C SER A 279 -22.61 12.46 -5.40
N MET A 280 -22.64 13.60 -6.09
CA MET A 280 -21.56 14.03 -6.99
C MET A 280 -21.05 15.43 -6.62
N VAL A 281 -19.73 15.60 -6.60
CA VAL A 281 -19.08 16.92 -6.54
C VAL A 281 -18.82 17.38 -7.97
N VAL A 282 -19.33 18.55 -8.36
CA VAL A 282 -19.21 19.06 -9.74
C VAL A 282 -18.17 20.18 -9.80
N PRO A 283 -17.03 20.02 -10.51
CA PRO A 283 -16.19 21.13 -10.92
C PRO A 283 -16.95 21.99 -11.94
N SER A 284 -16.74 23.31 -11.94
CA SER A 284 -17.48 24.26 -12.78
C SER A 284 -17.31 24.10 -14.30
N ASN A 285 -16.51 23.15 -14.83
CA ASN A 285 -16.28 22.98 -16.27
C ASN A 285 -16.01 21.51 -16.66
N THR A 286 -17.03 20.66 -16.70
CA THR A 286 -16.95 19.39 -17.45
C THR A 286 -17.94 19.43 -18.61
N THR A 287 -17.45 19.92 -19.74
CA THR A 287 -18.07 19.73 -21.06
C THR A 287 -17.81 18.29 -21.53
N GLY A 288 -18.89 17.68 -22.04
CA GLY A 288 -18.94 16.70 -23.12
C GLY A 288 -17.84 15.62 -23.23
N ILE A 289 -18.29 14.38 -23.09
CA ILE A 289 -17.59 13.17 -23.53
C ILE A 289 -17.10 13.35 -24.98
N THR A 290 -15.79 13.25 -25.18
CA THR A 290 -15.21 13.07 -26.52
C THR A 290 -15.53 11.67 -27.01
N ASN A 291 -16.25 11.57 -28.13
CA ASN A 291 -16.32 10.37 -28.95
C ASN A 291 -14.88 9.93 -29.28
N LYS A 292 -14.37 8.93 -28.55
CA LYS A 292 -13.29 8.10 -29.09
C LYS A 292 -13.93 7.26 -30.18
N ASN A 293 -13.82 7.74 -31.42
CA ASN A 293 -13.91 6.88 -32.59
C ASN A 293 -12.97 5.71 -32.37
N ASP A 294 -13.54 4.53 -32.15
CA ASP A 294 -12.79 3.29 -32.12
C ASP A 294 -12.03 3.15 -33.44
N SER A 295 -10.71 3.31 -33.33
CA SER A 295 -9.78 3.00 -34.40
C SER A 295 -9.99 1.54 -34.83
N LYS A 296 -10.25 1.33 -36.12
CA LYS A 296 -10.34 0.02 -36.76
C LYS A 296 -9.26 -0.95 -36.24
N PRO A 297 -9.60 -2.18 -35.84
CA PRO A 297 -8.60 -3.15 -35.39
C PRO A 297 -7.70 -3.52 -36.56
N LYS A 298 -6.41 -3.19 -36.46
CA LYS A 298 -5.37 -3.81 -37.30
C LYS A 298 -5.26 -5.27 -36.87
N SER A 299 -5.80 -6.18 -37.68
CA SER A 299 -5.70 -7.62 -37.45
C SER A 299 -4.24 -8.08 -37.51
N LYS A 300 -3.89 -9.09 -36.72
CA LYS A 300 -2.91 -10.11 -37.12
C LYS A 300 -2.97 -11.45 -36.37
N ASN A 301 -3.92 -11.67 -35.46
CA ASN A 301 -4.19 -13.03 -34.99
C ASN A 301 -5.67 -13.23 -34.60
N ILE A 302 -6.43 -13.87 -35.48
CA ILE A 302 -7.90 -13.89 -35.48
C ILE A 302 -8.45 -14.88 -34.40
N ASN A 303 -7.63 -15.83 -33.94
CA ASN A 303 -7.98 -16.83 -32.91
C ASN A 303 -7.22 -16.63 -31.60
N ASN A 304 -6.87 -15.40 -31.25
CA ASN A 304 -6.22 -15.12 -29.99
C ASN A 304 -7.27 -15.15 -28.85
N PRO A 305 -7.19 -16.11 -27.90
CA PRO A 305 -8.17 -16.23 -26.82
C PRO A 305 -8.17 -15.03 -25.86
N PHE A 306 -7.15 -14.17 -25.96
CA PHE A 306 -7.00 -12.94 -25.18
C PHE A 306 -7.57 -11.69 -25.87
N THR A 307 -8.09 -11.81 -27.08
CA THR A 307 -8.81 -10.72 -27.76
C THR A 307 -10.16 -10.51 -27.09
N ARG A 308 -10.54 -9.25 -26.85
CA ARG A 308 -11.84 -8.92 -26.25
C ARG A 308 -12.98 -9.27 -27.22
N PRO A 309 -14.12 -9.77 -26.73
CA PRO A 309 -15.27 -10.02 -27.58
C PRO A 309 -15.81 -8.71 -28.17
N HIS A 310 -16.33 -8.79 -29.39
CA HIS A 310 -17.09 -7.70 -30.00
C HIS A 310 -18.50 -7.68 -29.38
N ILE A 311 -18.90 -6.52 -28.86
CA ILE A 311 -20.20 -6.34 -28.22
C ILE A 311 -21.00 -5.38 -29.10
N HIS A 312 -22.19 -5.81 -29.51
CA HIS A 312 -23.14 -5.01 -30.26
C HIS A 312 -24.35 -4.70 -29.38
N PRO A 313 -24.28 -3.64 -28.56
CA PRO A 313 -25.37 -3.27 -27.68
C PRO A 313 -26.51 -2.64 -28.51
N ASN A 314 -27.58 -3.39 -28.76
CA ASN A 314 -28.79 -2.89 -29.42
C ASN A 314 -29.74 -2.19 -28.44
N TYR A 315 -29.22 -1.40 -27.49
CA TYR A 315 -30.06 -0.67 -26.53
C TYR A 315 -30.99 0.31 -27.27
N PHE A 316 -32.22 0.47 -26.77
CA PHE A 316 -33.26 1.31 -27.39
C PHE A 316 -33.72 0.84 -28.78
N SER A 317 -33.58 -0.45 -29.08
CA SER A 317 -34.22 -1.04 -30.27
C SER A 317 -35.75 -1.02 -30.15
N ASP A 318 -36.28 -1.07 -28.92
CA ASP A 318 -37.70 -0.81 -28.66
C ASP A 318 -37.92 0.70 -28.42
N ARG A 319 -39.00 1.23 -29.01
CA ARG A 319 -39.40 2.63 -28.81
C ARG A 319 -39.86 2.90 -27.38
N LEU A 320 -40.41 1.89 -26.69
CA LEU A 320 -40.92 2.03 -25.32
C LEU A 320 -39.81 2.28 -24.31
N ASP A 321 -38.61 1.71 -24.50
CA ASP A 321 -37.45 1.93 -23.61
C ASP A 321 -37.16 3.42 -23.39
N MET A 322 -37.28 4.18 -24.48
CA MET A 322 -37.04 5.62 -24.50
C MET A 322 -38.15 6.38 -23.74
N GLU A 323 -39.39 5.93 -23.82
CA GLU A 323 -40.55 6.58 -23.20
C GLU A 323 -40.61 6.32 -21.70
N ILE A 324 -40.32 5.08 -21.27
CA ILE A 324 -40.25 4.68 -19.85
C ILE A 324 -39.17 5.49 -19.12
N LEU A 325 -37.98 5.69 -19.71
CA LEU A 325 -36.92 6.51 -19.10
C LEU A 325 -37.33 7.99 -18.96
N ILE A 326 -38.07 8.55 -19.92
CA ILE A 326 -38.55 9.94 -19.84
C ILE A 326 -39.52 10.08 -18.66
N GLU A 327 -40.44 9.14 -18.46
CA GLU A 327 -41.36 9.14 -17.32
C GLU A 327 -40.63 9.05 -15.99
N GLY A 328 -39.60 8.21 -15.91
CA GLY A 328 -38.76 8.16 -14.71
C GLY A 328 -38.08 9.51 -14.43
N LEU A 329 -37.57 10.21 -15.45
CA LEU A 329 -36.98 11.55 -15.27
C LEU A 329 -38.02 12.57 -14.82
N LEU A 330 -39.24 12.53 -15.35
CA LEU A 330 -40.34 13.40 -14.94
C LEU A 330 -40.75 13.16 -13.47
N LEU A 331 -40.80 11.90 -13.04
CA LEU A 331 -41.04 11.57 -11.62
C LEU A 331 -39.87 12.05 -10.73
N GLY A 332 -38.62 11.99 -11.20
CA GLY A 332 -37.48 12.60 -10.53
C GLY A 332 -37.62 14.13 -10.37
N VAL A 333 -38.17 14.81 -11.38
CA VAL A 333 -38.50 16.25 -11.31
C VAL A 333 -39.63 16.50 -10.30
N GLN A 334 -40.67 15.68 -10.26
CA GLN A 334 -41.74 15.79 -9.25
C GLN A 334 -41.20 15.61 -7.83
N LEU A 335 -40.26 14.69 -7.63
CA LEU A 335 -39.60 14.49 -6.34
C LEU A 335 -38.92 15.78 -5.84
N SER A 336 -38.33 16.59 -6.74
CA SER A 336 -37.73 17.89 -6.39
C SER A 336 -38.73 18.91 -5.80
N GLN A 337 -40.03 18.73 -6.07
CA GLN A 337 -41.08 19.66 -5.69
C GLN A 337 -41.73 19.31 -4.34
N THR A 338 -41.39 18.14 -3.78
CA THR A 338 -41.87 17.72 -2.45
C THR A 338 -41.49 18.74 -1.39
N LYS A 339 -42.38 18.94 -0.41
CA LYS A 339 -42.15 19.87 0.70
C LYS A 339 -40.92 19.44 1.49
N VAL A 340 -40.75 18.14 1.75
CA VAL A 340 -39.62 17.60 2.53
C VAL A 340 -38.25 17.98 1.94
N LEU A 341 -38.07 17.87 0.62
CA LEU A 341 -36.80 18.22 -0.02
C LEU A 341 -36.60 19.74 -0.09
N ARG A 342 -37.67 20.51 -0.35
CA ARG A 342 -37.61 21.99 -0.36
C ARG A 342 -37.24 22.56 1.01
N ASP A 343 -37.82 22.04 2.08
CA ASP A 343 -37.53 22.46 3.46
C ASP A 343 -36.06 22.19 3.85
N LEU A 344 -35.44 21.17 3.26
CA LEU A 344 -34.02 20.85 3.43
C LEU A 344 -33.08 21.59 2.46
N GLY A 345 -33.61 22.54 1.69
CA GLY A 345 -32.81 23.39 0.80
C GLY A 345 -32.38 22.72 -0.51
N TYR A 346 -33.07 21.65 -0.93
CA TYR A 346 -32.86 21.05 -2.24
C TYR A 346 -33.50 21.90 -3.34
N THR A 347 -32.74 22.17 -4.39
CA THR A 347 -33.21 22.90 -5.58
C THR A 347 -32.92 22.09 -6.84
N LEU A 348 -33.87 22.02 -7.78
CA LEU A 348 -33.63 21.35 -9.06
C LEU A 348 -32.63 22.16 -9.89
N ASN A 349 -31.56 21.51 -10.38
CA ASN A 349 -30.69 22.13 -11.37
C ASN A 349 -31.40 22.14 -12.74
N SER A 350 -31.96 23.30 -13.10
CA SER A 350 -32.64 23.53 -14.38
C SER A 350 -31.70 23.96 -15.51
N THR A 351 -30.39 23.98 -15.29
CA THR A 351 -29.41 24.38 -16.32
C THR A 351 -29.42 23.37 -17.48
N PRO A 352 -29.77 23.77 -18.72
CA PRO A 352 -29.80 22.86 -19.86
C PRO A 352 -28.40 22.33 -20.20
N LEU A 353 -28.33 21.09 -20.69
CA LEU A 353 -27.11 20.53 -21.24
C LEU A 353 -26.69 21.31 -22.50
N PRO A 354 -25.40 21.64 -22.69
CA PRO A 354 -24.95 22.42 -23.86
C PRO A 354 -25.40 21.85 -25.21
N SER A 355 -25.37 20.52 -25.36
CA SER A 355 -25.81 19.81 -26.57
C SER A 355 -27.32 19.77 -26.78
N CYS A 356 -28.10 20.10 -25.74
CA CYS A 356 -29.57 20.10 -25.74
C CYS A 356 -30.16 21.48 -25.43
N ALA A 357 -29.33 22.52 -25.37
CA ALA A 357 -29.71 23.86 -24.88
C ALA A 357 -30.74 24.57 -25.77
N ALA A 358 -30.86 24.16 -27.04
CA ALA A 358 -31.86 24.66 -27.97
C ALA A 358 -33.28 24.13 -27.71
N LEU A 359 -33.45 23.17 -26.78
CA LEU A 359 -34.73 22.54 -26.44
C LEU A 359 -35.23 23.06 -25.09
N GLN A 360 -36.55 23.24 -24.94
CA GLN A 360 -37.16 23.70 -23.69
C GLN A 360 -36.93 22.67 -22.57
N PHE A 361 -36.31 23.10 -21.46
CA PHE A 361 -36.07 22.25 -20.28
C PHE A 361 -37.38 21.61 -19.78
N GLY A 362 -37.35 20.31 -19.51
CA GLY A 362 -38.52 19.55 -19.05
C GLY A 362 -39.44 19.03 -20.16
N SER A 363 -39.25 19.43 -21.42
CA SER A 363 -40.03 18.93 -22.55
C SER A 363 -39.61 17.51 -22.99
N PHE A 364 -40.51 16.76 -23.63
CA PHE A 364 -40.21 15.44 -24.20
C PHE A 364 -39.00 15.45 -25.17
N PRO A 365 -38.89 16.40 -26.12
CA PRO A 365 -37.70 16.52 -26.96
C PRO A 365 -36.41 16.74 -26.17
N TYR A 366 -36.44 17.57 -25.12
CA TYR A 366 -35.29 17.82 -24.25
C TYR A 366 -34.84 16.53 -23.55
N TRP A 367 -35.76 15.78 -22.95
CA TRP A 367 -35.42 14.51 -22.28
C TRP A 367 -34.90 13.43 -23.24
N ARG A 368 -35.45 13.34 -24.46
CA ARG A 368 -34.89 12.47 -25.50
C ARG A 368 -33.45 12.84 -25.84
N CYS A 369 -33.15 14.13 -25.94
CA CYS A 369 -31.78 14.59 -26.15
C CYS A 369 -30.87 14.24 -24.95
N VAL A 370 -31.32 14.48 -23.72
CA VAL A 370 -30.57 14.16 -22.49
C VAL A 370 -30.21 12.68 -22.43
N ILE A 371 -31.18 11.79 -22.60
CA ILE A 371 -30.98 10.33 -22.53
C ILE A 371 -29.99 9.86 -23.59
N ARG A 372 -30.09 10.37 -24.83
CA ARG A 372 -29.10 10.04 -25.89
C ARG A 372 -27.67 10.46 -25.55
N GLN A 373 -27.50 11.49 -24.72
CA GLN A 373 -26.19 12.03 -24.33
C GLN A 373 -25.66 11.42 -23.02
N TYR A 374 -26.54 11.00 -22.12
CA TYR A 374 -26.21 10.61 -20.74
C TYR A 374 -26.58 9.17 -20.37
N THR A 375 -27.16 8.39 -21.28
CA THR A 375 -27.42 6.98 -21.00
C THR A 375 -26.15 6.16 -21.01
N GLN A 376 -26.03 5.33 -19.98
CA GLN A 376 -25.00 4.34 -19.82
C GLN A 376 -25.60 3.02 -19.33
N THR A 377 -24.88 1.93 -19.49
CA THR A 377 -25.22 0.67 -18.81
C THR A 377 -24.86 0.78 -17.33
N ILE A 378 -25.60 0.12 -16.45
CA ILE A 378 -25.18 -0.05 -15.05
C ILE A 378 -24.32 -1.30 -14.82
N TYR A 379 -23.78 -1.88 -15.90
CA TYR A 379 -22.82 -2.98 -15.88
C TYR A 379 -23.39 -4.30 -15.33
N HIS A 380 -24.64 -4.63 -15.68
CA HIS A 380 -25.32 -5.88 -15.34
C HIS A 380 -25.63 -6.73 -16.59
N PRO A 381 -24.62 -7.13 -17.40
CA PRO A 381 -24.87 -7.95 -18.58
C PRO A 381 -25.38 -9.34 -18.17
N ALA A 382 -26.36 -9.85 -18.92
CA ALA A 382 -26.97 -11.15 -18.72
C ALA A 382 -27.44 -11.78 -20.05
N GLY A 383 -27.80 -13.07 -20.02
CA GLY A 383 -28.61 -13.73 -21.05
C GLY A 383 -27.90 -14.26 -22.31
N THR A 384 -26.59 -14.11 -22.41
CA THR A 384 -25.77 -14.50 -23.58
C THR A 384 -25.64 -16.02 -23.83
N CYS A 385 -26.08 -16.85 -22.90
CA CYS A 385 -26.17 -18.31 -22.99
C CYS A 385 -27.57 -18.78 -22.56
N LYS A 386 -28.60 -18.12 -23.12
CA LYS A 386 -30.02 -18.24 -22.74
C LYS A 386 -30.47 -19.66 -22.35
N MET A 387 -31.09 -19.80 -21.18
CA MET A 387 -31.80 -21.02 -20.76
C MET A 387 -33.16 -21.13 -21.45
N GLY A 388 -33.54 -22.32 -21.89
CA GLY A 388 -34.85 -22.54 -22.51
C GLY A 388 -35.16 -24.01 -22.76
N PRO A 389 -36.44 -24.36 -23.01
CA PRO A 389 -36.80 -25.70 -23.47
C PRO A 389 -36.21 -25.95 -24.86
N ARG A 390 -36.05 -27.22 -25.24
CA ARG A 390 -35.45 -27.62 -26.53
C ARG A 390 -36.19 -27.06 -27.76
N THR A 391 -37.45 -26.67 -27.60
CA THR A 391 -38.27 -26.03 -28.63
C THR A 391 -37.87 -24.57 -28.90
N ASP A 392 -37.22 -23.89 -27.95
CA ASP A 392 -36.68 -22.56 -28.14
C ASP A 392 -35.36 -22.63 -28.91
N ARG A 393 -35.38 -22.16 -30.16
CA ARG A 393 -34.21 -22.17 -31.04
C ARG A 393 -33.06 -21.28 -30.56
N ASN A 394 -33.35 -20.34 -29.65
CA ASN A 394 -32.34 -19.46 -29.06
C ASN A 394 -31.78 -19.99 -27.73
N ALA A 395 -32.24 -21.15 -27.27
CA ALA A 395 -31.74 -21.75 -26.03
C ALA A 395 -30.34 -22.36 -26.24
N VAL A 396 -29.43 -22.01 -25.35
CA VAL A 396 -28.06 -22.56 -25.28
C VAL A 396 -27.99 -23.65 -24.21
N VAL A 397 -28.72 -23.47 -23.10
CA VAL A 397 -28.79 -24.45 -22.00
C VAL A 397 -30.23 -24.90 -21.71
N ASP A 398 -30.38 -26.13 -21.21
CA ASP A 398 -31.65 -26.64 -20.71
C ASP A 398 -31.98 -26.11 -19.29
N PRO A 399 -33.18 -26.36 -18.73
CA PRO A 399 -33.54 -25.95 -17.37
C PRO A 399 -32.65 -26.55 -16.27
N GLU A 400 -31.95 -27.64 -16.55
CA GLU A 400 -30.93 -28.22 -15.68
C GLU A 400 -29.56 -27.54 -15.86
N LEU A 401 -29.41 -26.60 -16.80
CA LEU A 401 -28.21 -25.83 -17.12
C LEU A 401 -27.16 -26.57 -17.97
N GLN A 402 -27.53 -27.70 -18.58
CA GLN A 402 -26.67 -28.41 -19.53
C GLN A 402 -26.65 -27.72 -20.88
N VAL A 403 -25.47 -27.60 -21.49
CA VAL A 403 -25.32 -27.07 -22.84
C VAL A 403 -25.89 -28.07 -23.84
N TYR A 404 -26.83 -27.63 -24.68
CA TYR A 404 -27.45 -28.51 -25.68
C TYR A 404 -26.40 -29.11 -26.62
N GLY A 405 -26.49 -30.43 -26.83
CA GLY A 405 -25.60 -31.15 -27.76
C GLY A 405 -24.19 -31.40 -27.24
N ILE A 406 -23.82 -30.96 -26.03
CA ILE A 406 -22.52 -31.22 -25.40
C ILE A 406 -22.70 -31.99 -24.09
N ILE A 407 -22.07 -33.16 -24.00
CA ILE A 407 -22.13 -34.01 -22.81
C ILE A 407 -21.15 -33.49 -21.75
N ASN A 408 -21.60 -33.41 -20.49
CA ASN A 408 -20.82 -33.03 -19.32
C ASN A 408 -20.33 -31.57 -19.30
N LEU A 409 -21.15 -30.64 -19.79
CA LEU A 409 -20.85 -29.21 -19.77
C LEU A 409 -22.07 -28.41 -19.32
N ARG A 410 -21.93 -27.69 -18.20
CA ARG A 410 -22.94 -26.74 -17.71
C ARG A 410 -22.44 -25.31 -17.70
N VAL A 411 -23.36 -24.36 -17.80
CA VAL A 411 -23.10 -22.93 -17.57
C VAL A 411 -23.90 -22.47 -16.36
N VAL A 412 -23.24 -21.85 -15.38
CA VAL A 412 -23.85 -21.46 -14.10
C VAL A 412 -23.39 -20.05 -13.73
N ASP A 413 -23.92 -19.06 -14.45
CA ASP A 413 -23.73 -17.62 -14.19
C ASP A 413 -24.83 -16.78 -14.88
N ALA A 414 -24.73 -15.45 -14.85
CA ALA A 414 -25.75 -14.56 -15.42
C ALA A 414 -25.99 -14.73 -16.94
N SER A 415 -25.09 -15.40 -17.68
CA SER A 415 -25.31 -15.68 -19.11
C SER A 415 -26.56 -16.53 -19.37
N ILE A 416 -26.99 -17.37 -18.43
CA ILE A 416 -28.12 -18.28 -18.69
C ILE A 416 -29.50 -17.62 -18.56
N MET A 417 -29.59 -16.38 -18.08
CA MET A 417 -30.87 -15.75 -17.78
C MET A 417 -31.72 -15.61 -19.06
N PRO A 418 -32.90 -16.26 -19.15
CA PRO A 418 -33.72 -16.20 -20.36
C PRO A 418 -34.20 -14.79 -20.65
N TYR A 419 -34.52 -14.07 -19.59
CA TYR A 419 -34.95 -12.69 -19.56
C TYR A 419 -34.38 -12.04 -18.30
N ILE A 420 -33.85 -10.82 -18.41
CA ILE A 420 -33.43 -10.06 -17.24
C ILE A 420 -34.68 -9.73 -16.44
N VAL A 421 -34.56 -9.93 -15.16
CA VAL A 421 -35.58 -9.70 -14.17
C VAL A 421 -35.95 -8.20 -14.17
N SER A 422 -37.17 -7.88 -14.63
CA SER A 422 -37.74 -6.56 -14.90
C SER A 422 -36.97 -5.67 -15.89
N VAL A 423 -37.67 -5.13 -16.90
CA VAL A 423 -37.21 -4.00 -17.70
C VAL A 423 -37.10 -2.83 -16.75
N LEU A 424 -35.89 -2.58 -16.25
CA LEU A 424 -35.65 -1.54 -15.27
C LEU A 424 -34.99 -0.37 -15.98
N ALA A 425 -35.81 0.63 -16.29
CA ALA A 425 -35.34 1.95 -16.66
C ALA A 425 -34.80 2.61 -15.40
N ILE A 426 -33.47 2.71 -15.28
CA ILE A 426 -32.89 3.20 -14.04
C ILE A 426 -32.68 4.72 -14.12
N VAL A 427 -33.35 5.46 -13.26
CA VAL A 427 -33.17 6.90 -13.18
C VAL A 427 -32.26 7.23 -12.00
N THR A 428 -31.10 7.78 -12.34
CA THR A 428 -30.13 8.22 -11.34
C THR A 428 -30.37 9.70 -11.07
N THR A 429 -30.66 10.03 -9.82
CA THR A 429 -30.76 11.43 -9.41
C THR A 429 -29.54 11.81 -8.59
N ALA A 430 -28.80 12.86 -9.00
CA ALA A 430 -27.57 13.26 -8.31
C ALA A 430 -27.79 14.46 -7.38
N ILE A 431 -27.16 14.45 -6.20
CA ILE A 431 -27.14 15.61 -5.30
C ILE A 431 -25.82 16.36 -5.45
N LYS A 432 -25.87 17.66 -5.77
CA LYS A 432 -24.74 18.60 -5.91
C LYS A 432 -24.61 19.47 -4.66
N GLY A 433 -23.43 19.52 -4.05
CA GLY A 433 -23.12 20.48 -2.96
C GLY A 433 -22.34 21.69 -3.48
N ALA A 434 -22.72 22.91 -3.08
CA ALA A 434 -21.93 24.10 -3.31
C ALA A 434 -20.74 24.16 -2.33
N ALA A 435 -19.51 24.08 -2.84
CA ALA A 435 -18.31 24.44 -2.09
C ALA A 435 -17.68 25.67 -2.76
N VAL A 436 -17.78 26.82 -2.10
CA VAL A 436 -17.10 28.05 -2.50
C VAL A 436 -15.68 28.01 -1.92
N LEU A 437 -14.69 28.18 -2.81
CA LEU A 437 -13.29 28.54 -2.57
C LEU A 437 -12.36 27.55 -1.82
N LEU A 438 -11.52 26.91 -2.64
CA LEU A 438 -10.04 26.77 -2.57
C LEU A 438 -9.63 25.33 -2.89
N GLY A 439 -8.94 25.17 -4.02
CA GLY A 439 -8.54 23.88 -4.58
C GLY A 439 -7.63 23.09 -3.65
N THR A 440 -8.17 22.11 -2.93
CA THR A 440 -7.42 21.12 -2.15
C THR A 440 -8.28 19.88 -1.83
N THR A 441 -8.72 19.10 -2.84
CA THR A 441 -9.50 17.86 -2.55
C THR A 441 -9.13 16.61 -3.35
N LYS A 442 -8.00 16.58 -4.08
CA LYS A 442 -7.59 15.36 -4.81
C LYS A 442 -6.51 14.48 -4.15
N LEU A 443 -5.92 14.84 -3.01
CA LEU A 443 -4.72 14.14 -2.50
C LEU A 443 -4.90 13.11 -1.36
N TRP A 444 -6.11 12.89 -0.83
CA TRP A 444 -6.30 11.88 0.23
C TRP A 444 -6.82 10.51 -0.23
N PHE A 445 -7.48 10.45 -1.39
CA PHE A 445 -7.91 9.18 -1.98
C PHE A 445 -6.74 8.44 -2.65
N LEU A 446 -5.79 9.17 -3.23
CA LEU A 446 -4.73 8.56 -4.05
C LEU A 446 -3.79 7.63 -3.26
N PRO A 447 -3.33 7.93 -2.03
CA PRO A 447 -2.54 7.00 -1.25
C PRO A 447 -3.30 5.72 -0.89
N THR A 448 -4.61 5.83 -0.61
CA THR A 448 -5.51 4.71 -0.29
C THR A 448 -5.84 3.87 -1.53
N PHE A 449 -6.06 4.53 -2.66
CA PHE A 449 -6.29 3.89 -3.96
C PHE A 449 -5.03 3.20 -4.48
N LEU A 450 -3.86 3.83 -4.32
CA LEU A 450 -2.56 3.23 -4.61
C LEU A 450 -2.27 2.04 -3.71
N ALA A 451 -2.56 2.13 -2.40
CA ALA A 451 -2.48 0.99 -1.49
C ALA A 451 -3.44 -0.13 -1.90
N THR A 452 -4.62 0.20 -2.40
CA THR A 452 -5.64 -0.77 -2.86
C THR A 452 -5.22 -1.43 -4.17
N LEU A 453 -4.77 -0.68 -5.18
CA LEU A 453 -4.23 -1.22 -6.44
C LEU A 453 -2.99 -2.07 -6.18
N ALA A 454 -2.06 -1.58 -5.36
CA ALA A 454 -0.91 -2.35 -4.94
C ALA A 454 -1.35 -3.63 -4.22
N TYR A 455 -2.30 -3.58 -3.28
CA TYR A 455 -2.82 -4.75 -2.56
C TYR A 455 -3.39 -5.82 -3.50
N TYR A 456 -4.20 -5.41 -4.48
CA TYR A 456 -4.82 -6.35 -5.43
C TYR A 456 -3.85 -6.86 -6.51
N HIS A 457 -2.77 -6.16 -6.82
CA HIS A 457 -1.75 -6.64 -7.76
C HIS A 457 -0.58 -7.40 -7.08
N TYR A 458 -0.27 -7.14 -5.81
CA TYR A 458 0.84 -7.78 -5.09
C TYR A 458 0.54 -9.25 -4.76
N ASP A 459 -0.66 -9.56 -4.28
CA ASP A 459 -1.01 -10.92 -3.82
C ASP A 459 -1.19 -11.93 -4.97
N LEU A 460 -1.35 -11.42 -6.19
CA LEU A 460 -1.70 -12.22 -7.35
C LEU A 460 -0.45 -12.70 -8.14
N PHE A 461 0.65 -11.95 -8.21
CA PHE A 461 1.80 -12.35 -9.05
C PHE A 461 3.14 -12.44 -8.33
N ASP A 462 3.19 -12.23 -7.01
CA ASP A 462 4.47 -12.21 -6.29
C ASP A 462 4.84 -13.57 -5.66
N PRO A 463 5.95 -14.23 -6.08
CA PRO A 463 6.56 -15.31 -5.31
C PRO A 463 6.94 -14.89 -3.88
N GLU A 464 6.98 -13.58 -3.59
CA GLU A 464 7.24 -12.93 -2.30
C GLU A 464 5.95 -12.48 -1.60
N ASN A 465 4.96 -13.36 -1.53
CA ASN A 465 3.74 -13.14 -0.74
C ASN A 465 4.09 -12.90 0.75
N ARG A 466 3.17 -12.29 1.50
CA ARG A 466 3.35 -11.89 2.89
C ARG A 466 3.79 -13.05 3.80
N VAL A 467 4.54 -12.71 4.83
CA VAL A 467 4.99 -13.68 5.83
C VAL A 467 3.82 -14.19 6.69
N VAL A 468 3.99 -15.38 7.25
CA VAL A 468 2.98 -15.95 8.16
C VAL A 468 3.25 -15.46 9.58
N ASN A 469 2.27 -14.77 10.20
CA ASN A 469 2.29 -14.49 11.63
C ASN A 469 1.97 -15.77 12.40
N GLU A 470 2.96 -16.34 13.09
CA GLU A 470 2.80 -17.61 13.78
C GLU A 470 1.91 -17.45 15.01
N LYS A 471 0.77 -18.13 15.05
CA LYS A 471 -0.19 -18.00 16.15
C LYS A 471 0.27 -18.79 17.38
N ASN A 472 0.85 -19.97 17.17
CA ASN A 472 1.24 -20.88 18.24
C ASN A 472 2.76 -20.95 18.33
N LEU A 473 3.33 -20.26 19.31
CA LEU A 473 4.76 -20.30 19.55
C LEU A 473 5.14 -21.58 20.30
N ARG A 474 6.30 -22.13 19.95
CA ARG A 474 6.94 -23.21 20.72
C ARG A 474 7.38 -22.67 22.08
N SER A 475 7.45 -23.55 23.07
CA SER A 475 8.01 -23.22 24.38
C SER A 475 9.50 -22.88 24.31
N GLU A 476 10.24 -23.53 23.39
CA GLU A 476 11.68 -23.37 23.24
C GLU A 476 12.09 -23.30 21.75
N TYR A 477 13.11 -22.48 21.47
CA TYR A 477 13.78 -22.32 20.18
C TYR A 477 15.29 -22.43 20.35
N ASP A 478 16.03 -22.67 19.28
CA ASP A 478 17.49 -22.58 19.31
C ASP A 478 17.92 -21.11 19.42
N PHE A 479 17.30 -20.25 18.63
CA PHE A 479 17.60 -18.82 18.60
C PHE A 479 16.34 -17.98 18.69
N ILE A 480 16.40 -16.90 19.47
CA ILE A 480 15.37 -15.87 19.49
C ILE A 480 16.00 -14.56 19.03
N ILE A 481 15.48 -13.99 17.95
CA ILE A 481 15.88 -12.70 17.40
C ILE A 481 14.83 -11.67 17.81
N ILE A 482 15.26 -10.62 18.50
CA ILE A 482 14.40 -9.53 18.99
C ILE A 482 14.52 -8.35 18.04
N GLY A 483 13.44 -8.03 17.32
CA GLY A 483 13.38 -6.97 16.33
C GLY A 483 13.50 -7.52 14.91
N GLY A 484 12.43 -7.36 14.13
CA GLY A 484 12.33 -7.74 12.72
C GLY A 484 12.87 -6.68 11.76
N GLY A 485 13.78 -5.81 12.21
CA GLY A 485 14.32 -4.70 11.42
C GLY A 485 15.30 -5.10 10.32
N SER A 486 16.11 -4.14 9.85
CA SER A 486 17.11 -4.36 8.78
C SER A 486 18.03 -5.55 9.07
N ALA A 487 18.61 -5.59 10.27
CA ALA A 487 19.49 -6.68 10.69
C ALA A 487 18.73 -7.98 11.02
N GLY A 488 17.64 -7.88 11.79
CA GLY A 488 16.87 -9.05 12.23
C GLY A 488 16.29 -9.87 11.07
N SER A 489 15.87 -9.20 9.99
CA SER A 489 15.40 -9.86 8.77
C SER A 489 16.49 -10.74 8.12
N VAL A 490 17.72 -10.22 8.04
CA VAL A 490 18.88 -10.94 7.48
C VAL A 490 19.25 -12.12 8.39
N LEU A 491 19.32 -11.90 9.69
CA LEU A 491 19.67 -12.95 10.67
C LEU A 491 18.70 -14.12 10.62
N ALA A 492 17.39 -13.85 10.60
CA ALA A 492 16.37 -14.89 10.50
C ALA A 492 16.52 -15.70 9.21
N ASN A 493 16.84 -15.04 8.08
CA ASN A 493 17.14 -15.74 6.83
C ASN A 493 18.38 -16.62 6.95
N ARG A 494 19.51 -16.05 7.37
CA ARG A 494 20.77 -16.78 7.38
C ARG A 494 20.80 -17.92 8.39
N LEU A 495 20.26 -17.74 9.59
CA LEU A 495 20.27 -18.81 10.61
C LEU A 495 19.36 -19.98 10.22
N THR A 496 18.23 -19.71 9.57
CA THR A 496 17.28 -20.76 9.15
C THR A 496 17.70 -21.53 7.90
N GLU A 497 18.80 -21.14 7.25
CA GLU A 497 19.46 -21.99 6.23
C GLU A 497 19.92 -23.33 6.81
N ILE A 498 20.14 -23.40 8.13
CA ILE A 498 20.44 -24.65 8.86
C ILE A 498 19.12 -25.29 9.31
N PRO A 499 18.65 -26.38 8.68
CA PRO A 499 17.30 -26.90 8.91
C PRO A 499 17.06 -27.42 10.33
N GLN A 500 18.13 -27.73 11.07
CA GLN A 500 18.07 -28.25 12.44
C GLN A 500 17.86 -27.14 13.48
N TRP A 501 18.01 -25.87 13.10
CA TRP A 501 17.85 -24.75 14.02
C TRP A 501 16.47 -24.14 13.91
N ASN A 502 15.77 -24.11 15.03
CA ASN A 502 14.48 -23.47 15.16
C ASN A 502 14.68 -22.03 15.61
N VAL A 503 14.23 -21.08 14.79
CA VAL A 503 14.44 -19.66 15.01
C VAL A 503 13.10 -18.96 15.19
N LEU A 504 12.99 -18.17 16.26
CA LEU A 504 11.89 -17.24 16.49
C LEU A 504 12.35 -15.82 16.19
N LEU A 505 11.66 -15.12 15.28
CA LEU A 505 11.81 -13.69 15.06
C LEU A 505 10.61 -12.96 15.70
N ILE A 506 10.88 -12.01 16.58
CA ILE A 506 9.85 -11.24 17.28
C ILE A 506 9.87 -9.78 16.81
N GLU A 507 8.73 -9.24 16.39
CA GLU A 507 8.58 -7.85 15.96
C GLU A 507 7.40 -7.16 16.68
N ALA A 508 7.65 -5.96 17.20
CA ALA A 508 6.65 -5.17 17.92
C ALA A 508 5.58 -4.58 16.98
N GLY A 509 5.94 -4.31 15.73
CA GLY A 509 5.05 -3.88 14.66
C GLY A 509 4.35 -5.02 13.91
N GLY A 510 3.55 -4.61 12.93
CA GLY A 510 2.90 -5.51 11.97
C GLY A 510 3.73 -5.74 10.72
N ASP A 511 3.08 -6.31 9.70
CA ASP A 511 3.66 -6.43 8.36
C ASP A 511 3.68 -5.07 7.65
N GLU A 512 4.54 -4.91 6.65
CA GLU A 512 4.61 -3.67 5.88
C GLU A 512 3.37 -3.50 4.99
N PRO A 513 2.72 -2.33 4.99
CA PRO A 513 1.60 -2.05 4.09
C PRO A 513 2.09 -1.59 2.72
N GLU A 514 1.26 -1.76 1.72
CA GLU A 514 1.57 -1.46 0.31
C GLU A 514 1.88 0.01 0.05
N ILE A 515 1.32 0.92 0.84
CA ILE A 515 1.67 2.35 0.74
C ILE A 515 3.16 2.58 1.01
N ALA A 516 3.81 1.73 1.81
CA ALA A 516 5.24 1.82 2.05
C ALA A 516 6.06 1.47 0.80
N ASP A 517 5.46 0.81 -0.18
CA ASP A 517 6.16 0.39 -1.40
C ASP A 517 6.44 1.55 -2.33
N VAL A 518 5.62 2.59 -2.27
CA VAL A 518 5.65 3.76 -3.16
C VAL A 518 6.76 4.71 -2.74
N PRO A 519 7.87 4.82 -3.50
CA PRO A 519 9.06 5.58 -3.08
C PRO A 519 8.79 7.05 -2.69
N ILE A 520 7.97 7.75 -3.47
CA ILE A 520 7.68 9.17 -3.26
C ILE A 520 6.94 9.45 -1.95
N LEU A 521 6.31 8.42 -1.36
CA LEU A 521 5.54 8.53 -0.13
C LEU A 521 6.37 8.23 1.13
N SER A 522 7.68 8.01 1.03
CA SER A 522 8.55 7.68 2.18
C SER A 522 8.36 8.61 3.39
N LEU A 523 8.40 9.93 3.19
CA LEU A 523 8.19 10.92 4.26
C LEU A 523 6.75 10.94 4.82
N TYR A 524 5.77 10.43 4.08
CA TYR A 524 4.38 10.31 4.55
C TYR A 524 4.20 9.18 5.57
N LEU A 525 5.16 8.25 5.66
CA LEU A 525 5.16 7.17 6.64
C LEU A 525 5.62 7.65 8.03
N HIS A 526 6.30 8.79 8.11
CA HIS A 526 6.76 9.37 9.37
C HIS A 526 5.56 9.76 10.24
N LYS A 527 5.68 9.60 11.56
CA LYS A 527 4.60 9.83 12.53
C LYS A 527 3.34 8.97 12.33
N SER A 528 3.36 7.97 11.44
CA SER A 528 2.27 6.99 11.25
C SER A 528 2.32 5.87 12.31
N LYS A 529 1.43 4.87 12.22
CA LYS A 529 1.47 3.68 13.10
C LYS A 529 2.70 2.79 12.86
N LEU A 530 3.38 2.97 11.72
CA LEU A 530 4.64 2.28 11.37
C LEU A 530 5.86 2.94 11.98
N ASP A 531 5.71 4.10 12.63
CA ASP A 531 6.79 4.84 13.28
C ASP A 531 6.67 4.71 14.80
N TRP A 532 7.78 4.49 15.48
CA TRP A 532 7.88 4.62 16.94
C TRP A 532 7.64 6.06 17.42
N LYS A 533 7.90 7.07 16.59
CA LYS A 533 7.68 8.49 16.88
C LYS A 533 8.50 9.01 18.07
N TYR A 534 9.74 8.54 18.20
CA TYR A 534 10.60 9.04 19.28
C TYR A 534 10.83 10.55 19.16
N ARG A 535 10.98 11.20 20.32
CA ARG A 535 11.34 12.61 20.41
C ARG A 535 12.46 12.77 21.43
N THR A 536 13.47 13.56 21.08
CA THR A 536 14.59 13.87 21.98
C THR A 536 14.13 14.67 23.18
N GLN A 537 14.95 14.80 24.21
CA GLN A 537 14.81 15.87 25.19
C GLN A 537 15.14 17.22 24.53
N THR A 538 14.61 18.30 25.09
CA THR A 538 14.91 19.66 24.62
C THR A 538 16.36 20.00 24.93
N GLN A 539 17.09 20.50 23.94
CA GLN A 539 18.47 20.99 24.13
C GLN A 539 18.64 22.29 23.34
N PRO A 540 19.47 23.24 23.81
CA PRO A 540 19.61 24.55 23.17
C PRO A 540 20.41 24.53 21.86
N THR A 541 21.12 23.42 21.57
CA THR A 541 22.13 23.39 20.51
C THR A 541 21.58 23.04 19.12
N ALA A 542 20.38 22.47 19.00
CA ALA A 542 19.84 22.02 17.71
C ALA A 542 18.30 21.96 17.71
N CYS A 543 17.70 21.82 16.53
CA CYS A 543 16.25 21.60 16.36
C CYS A 543 15.37 22.73 16.96
N GLN A 544 15.86 23.98 17.00
CA GLN A 544 15.14 25.09 17.63
C GLN A 544 13.87 25.51 16.87
N ALA A 545 13.77 25.19 15.57
CA ALA A 545 12.59 25.44 14.73
C ALA A 545 11.47 24.40 14.90
N MET A 546 11.74 23.32 15.64
CA MET A 546 10.83 22.18 15.75
C MET A 546 9.82 22.35 16.88
N GLU A 547 8.67 21.68 16.78
CA GLU A 547 7.65 21.63 17.83
C GLU A 547 8.28 21.25 19.18
N ASP A 548 7.98 22.00 20.23
CA ASP A 548 8.56 21.87 21.58
C ASP A 548 10.11 21.99 21.66
N LYS A 549 10.77 22.43 20.58
CA LYS A 549 12.24 22.44 20.43
C LYS A 549 12.85 21.05 20.61
N ARG A 550 12.16 20.02 20.10
CA ARG A 550 12.57 18.61 20.20
C ARG A 550 12.69 18.00 18.80
N CYS A 551 13.82 17.37 18.51
CA CYS A 551 14.02 16.68 17.24
C CYS A 551 13.04 15.49 17.11
N CYS A 552 12.55 15.25 15.90
CA CYS A 552 11.76 14.06 15.56
C CYS A 552 12.70 12.92 15.16
N TRP A 553 12.63 11.78 15.87
CA TRP A 553 13.44 10.60 15.61
C TRP A 553 12.57 9.44 15.12
N THR A 554 12.28 9.45 13.82
CA THR A 554 11.46 8.43 13.17
C THR A 554 12.21 7.09 13.10
N ARG A 555 11.59 6.02 13.61
CA ARG A 555 12.11 4.63 13.54
C ARG A 555 11.00 3.65 13.19
N GLY A 556 11.30 2.69 12.32
CA GLY A 556 10.32 1.71 11.87
C GLY A 556 9.88 0.77 13.00
N LYS A 557 8.57 0.68 13.20
CA LYS A 557 7.84 -0.27 14.05
C LYS A 557 6.97 -1.15 13.15
N VAL A 558 7.63 -1.97 12.37
CA VAL A 558 7.06 -2.79 11.29
C VAL A 558 8.09 -3.85 10.91
N LEU A 559 7.67 -4.99 10.39
CA LEU A 559 8.58 -5.99 9.85
C LEU A 559 9.40 -5.39 8.70
N GLY A 560 10.73 -5.55 8.75
CA GLY A 560 11.70 -4.82 7.92
C GLY A 560 12.24 -3.55 8.59
N GLY A 561 11.59 -3.09 9.66
CA GLY A 561 11.98 -1.95 10.49
C GLY A 561 12.15 -0.67 9.68
N SER A 562 13.22 0.07 9.96
CA SER A 562 13.47 1.36 9.29
C SER A 562 13.72 1.24 7.79
N SER A 563 14.01 0.06 7.23
CA SER A 563 14.13 -0.12 5.77
C SER A 563 12.79 0.08 5.04
N VAL A 564 11.66 -0.04 5.76
CA VAL A 564 10.30 0.22 5.25
C VAL A 564 10.00 1.72 5.16
N LEU A 565 10.60 2.54 6.03
CA LEU A 565 10.34 3.98 6.10
C LEU A 565 11.41 4.82 5.39
N ASN A 566 12.61 4.29 5.14
CA ASN A 566 13.74 5.05 4.64
C ASN A 566 13.53 5.61 3.22
N THR A 567 14.47 6.43 2.74
CA THR A 567 14.54 6.94 1.37
C THR A 567 15.27 6.00 0.39
N MET A 568 15.41 4.71 0.74
CA MET A 568 15.99 3.64 -0.09
C MET A 568 17.43 3.85 -0.57
N LEU A 569 18.13 4.91 -0.18
CA LEU A 569 19.49 5.20 -0.64
C LEU A 569 20.45 4.07 -0.28
N TYR A 570 21.22 3.59 -1.26
CA TYR A 570 22.21 2.53 -1.09
C TYR A 570 23.62 3.12 -1.13
N VAL A 571 24.18 3.33 0.07
CA VAL A 571 25.56 3.77 0.31
C VAL A 571 26.20 2.79 1.29
N ARG A 572 27.45 2.39 1.04
CA ARG A 572 28.16 1.40 1.86
C ARG A 572 28.97 2.00 3.01
N GLY A 573 29.32 3.27 2.96
CA GLY A 573 30.38 3.84 3.80
C GLY A 573 31.70 3.94 3.04
N ASN A 574 32.65 4.68 3.61
CA ASN A 574 34.02 4.75 3.12
C ASN A 574 34.84 3.56 3.64
N ARG A 575 35.86 3.14 2.88
CA ARG A 575 36.81 2.11 3.33
C ARG A 575 37.46 2.44 4.67
N ARG A 576 37.85 3.71 4.87
CA ARG A 576 38.52 4.21 6.08
C ARG A 576 37.66 4.06 7.33
N ASP A 577 36.34 4.07 7.20
CA ASP A 577 35.46 3.90 8.36
C ASP A 577 35.61 2.50 8.97
N PHE A 578 35.72 1.47 8.12
CA PHE A 578 35.85 0.08 8.54
C PHE A 578 37.28 -0.25 8.98
N ASP A 579 38.28 0.28 8.26
CA ASP A 579 39.68 0.17 8.69
C ASP A 579 39.85 0.81 10.08
N GLN A 580 39.22 1.96 10.33
CA GLN A 580 39.17 2.58 11.65
C GLN A 580 38.50 1.68 12.70
N TRP A 581 37.44 0.94 12.35
CA TRP A 581 36.82 0.00 13.31
C TRP A 581 37.81 -1.07 13.75
N GLU A 582 38.63 -1.59 12.84
CA GLU A 582 39.70 -2.53 13.16
C GLU A 582 40.82 -1.88 13.98
N GLU A 583 41.26 -0.67 13.63
CA GLU A 583 42.25 0.10 14.39
C GLU A 583 41.81 0.36 15.84
N LEU A 584 40.50 0.51 16.08
CA LEU A 584 39.90 0.60 17.41
C LEU A 584 39.89 -0.74 18.18
N GLY A 585 40.55 -1.78 17.65
CA GLY A 585 40.73 -3.09 18.28
C GLY A 585 39.72 -4.15 17.85
N ASN A 586 38.83 -3.87 16.89
CA ASN A 586 37.82 -4.82 16.41
C ASN A 586 38.35 -5.64 15.23
N ARG A 587 39.23 -6.60 15.53
CA ARG A 587 39.87 -7.44 14.50
C ARG A 587 38.87 -8.08 13.55
N GLY A 588 39.25 -8.12 12.27
CA GLY A 588 38.45 -8.71 11.21
C GLY A 588 37.33 -7.80 10.74
N TRP A 589 37.28 -6.52 11.14
CA TRP A 589 36.30 -5.52 10.69
C TRP A 589 36.86 -4.50 9.71
N SER A 590 38.05 -4.73 9.16
CA SER A 590 38.61 -3.94 8.05
C SER A 590 37.67 -3.91 6.83
N TYR A 591 37.87 -2.96 5.92
CA TYR A 591 37.08 -2.89 4.69
C TYR A 591 37.16 -4.19 3.88
N GLU A 592 38.34 -4.79 3.78
CA GLU A 592 38.55 -6.06 3.06
C GLU A 592 37.75 -7.22 3.65
N ASP A 593 37.62 -7.27 4.98
CA ASP A 593 36.86 -8.32 5.65
C ASP A 593 35.34 -8.14 5.50
N VAL A 594 34.85 -6.89 5.37
CA VAL A 594 33.42 -6.61 5.28
C VAL A 594 32.89 -6.54 3.85
N LEU A 595 33.73 -6.21 2.87
CA LEU A 595 33.35 -6.11 1.45
C LEU A 595 32.64 -7.38 0.91
N PRO A 596 33.09 -8.62 1.23
CA PRO A 596 32.38 -9.83 0.83
C PRO A 596 30.93 -9.89 1.32
N TYR A 597 30.64 -9.34 2.50
CA TYR A 597 29.31 -9.35 3.10
C TYR A 597 28.37 -8.31 2.47
N PHE A 598 28.89 -7.14 2.07
CA PHE A 598 28.14 -6.21 1.22
C PHE A 598 27.72 -6.87 -0.09
N LYS A 599 28.66 -7.58 -0.74
CA LYS A 599 28.43 -8.28 -2.00
C LYS A 599 27.46 -9.46 -1.86
N LYS A 600 27.54 -10.22 -0.77
CA LYS A 600 26.67 -11.38 -0.49
C LYS A 600 25.18 -11.04 -0.51
N SER A 601 24.81 -9.84 -0.05
CA SER A 601 23.43 -9.36 -0.07
C SER A 601 23.01 -8.73 -1.39
N GLN A 602 23.95 -8.18 -2.17
CA GLN A 602 23.65 -7.31 -3.29
C GLN A 602 23.21 -8.06 -4.55
N ASP A 603 22.12 -7.58 -5.16
CA ASP A 603 21.75 -7.85 -6.55
C ASP A 603 21.79 -6.54 -7.35
N GLN A 604 22.97 -6.22 -7.89
CA GLN A 604 23.23 -5.01 -8.67
C GLN A 604 22.56 -5.07 -10.04
N ARG A 605 21.58 -4.19 -10.29
CA ARG A 605 20.82 -4.15 -11.55
C ARG A 605 21.42 -3.19 -12.59
N ASN A 606 22.30 -2.26 -12.19
CA ASN A 606 23.02 -1.44 -13.14
C ASN A 606 24.11 -2.29 -13.85
N PRO A 607 24.01 -2.51 -15.17
CA PRO A 607 24.91 -3.41 -15.89
C PRO A 607 26.34 -2.87 -16.01
N TYR A 608 26.55 -1.55 -15.91
CA TYR A 608 27.89 -0.96 -15.94
C TYR A 608 28.62 -1.22 -14.64
N LEU A 609 27.95 -0.98 -13.51
CA LEU A 609 28.51 -1.22 -12.18
C LEU A 609 28.67 -2.71 -11.89
N ALA A 610 27.73 -3.55 -12.35
CA ALA A 610 27.78 -5.00 -12.20
C ALA A 610 28.98 -5.66 -12.91
N LYS A 611 29.66 -4.98 -13.85
CA LYS A 611 30.90 -5.46 -14.49
C LYS A 611 32.09 -5.42 -13.52
N ASN A 612 32.12 -4.47 -12.60
CA ASN A 612 33.18 -4.39 -11.60
C ASN A 612 32.94 -5.43 -10.50
N LYS A 613 33.40 -6.66 -10.73
CA LYS A 613 33.24 -7.80 -9.81
C LYS A 613 34.03 -7.67 -8.51
N ARG A 614 34.96 -6.72 -8.41
CA ARG A 614 35.66 -6.42 -7.15
C ARG A 614 34.67 -5.85 -6.14
N TYR A 615 33.97 -4.78 -6.53
CA TYR A 615 33.07 -4.04 -5.64
C TYR A 615 31.61 -4.50 -5.72
N HIS A 616 31.12 -5.03 -6.85
CA HIS A 616 29.70 -5.36 -7.01
C HIS A 616 29.44 -6.86 -7.22
N ALA A 617 28.23 -7.27 -6.84
CA ALA A 617 27.71 -8.62 -7.05
C ALA A 617 26.25 -8.59 -7.53
N THR A 618 25.84 -9.70 -8.12
CA THR A 618 24.50 -9.92 -8.69
C THR A 618 23.92 -11.22 -8.10
N GLY A 619 22.60 -11.31 -7.96
CA GLY A 619 21.91 -12.51 -7.45
C GLY A 619 21.77 -12.61 -5.93
N GLY A 620 22.20 -11.59 -5.17
CA GLY A 620 21.87 -11.46 -3.76
C GLY A 620 20.38 -11.20 -3.50
N TYR A 621 19.97 -11.24 -2.23
CA TYR A 621 18.55 -11.03 -1.86
C TYR A 621 18.09 -9.57 -1.95
N LEU A 622 18.99 -8.61 -1.79
CA LEU A 622 18.72 -7.18 -1.79
C LEU A 622 18.95 -6.60 -3.18
N THR A 623 17.87 -6.28 -3.89
CA THR A 623 17.96 -5.64 -5.21
C THR A 623 18.41 -4.19 -5.05
N VAL A 624 19.50 -3.84 -5.74
CA VAL A 624 20.05 -2.48 -5.84
C VAL A 624 19.90 -2.04 -7.29
N GLN A 625 19.14 -0.98 -7.51
CA GLN A 625 18.71 -0.52 -8.82
C GLN A 625 18.66 1.00 -8.87
N ASP A 626 18.93 1.58 -10.05
CA ASP A 626 18.72 2.99 -10.33
C ASP A 626 17.22 3.30 -10.49
N SER A 627 16.77 4.49 -10.09
CA SER A 627 15.37 4.89 -10.29
C SER A 627 15.01 4.86 -11.79
N PRO A 628 13.87 4.27 -12.19
CA PRO A 628 13.44 4.27 -13.58
C PRO A 628 12.99 5.65 -14.07
N TRP A 629 12.82 6.61 -13.16
CA TRP A 629 12.44 7.98 -13.44
C TRP A 629 13.36 8.98 -12.70
N GLY A 630 13.73 10.07 -13.38
CA GLY A 630 14.50 11.18 -12.82
C GLY A 630 14.12 12.50 -13.49
N THR A 631 14.53 13.63 -12.90
CA THR A 631 14.29 14.97 -13.44
C THR A 631 15.47 15.44 -14.29
N PRO A 632 15.31 16.51 -15.09
CA PRO A 632 16.44 17.16 -15.74
C PRO A 632 17.49 17.74 -14.78
N LEU A 633 17.18 17.86 -13.48
CA LEU A 633 18.10 18.35 -12.47
C LEU A 633 19.17 17.31 -12.11
N GLY A 634 18.87 16.01 -12.15
CA GLY A 634 19.84 14.94 -11.86
C GLY A 634 21.12 15.07 -12.69
N PRO A 635 21.07 15.05 -14.03
CA PRO A 635 22.24 15.27 -14.88
C PRO A 635 22.89 16.64 -14.67
N ALA A 636 22.11 17.67 -14.33
CA ALA A 636 22.66 19.00 -14.07
C ALA A 636 23.46 19.07 -12.76
N PHE A 637 23.06 18.34 -11.72
CA PHE A 637 23.84 18.21 -10.50
C PHE A 637 25.19 17.52 -10.76
N ILE A 638 25.21 16.47 -11.60
CA ILE A 638 26.47 15.84 -12.01
C ILE A 638 27.35 16.85 -12.74
N GLN A 639 26.78 17.62 -13.68
CA GLN A 639 27.53 18.64 -14.42
C GLN A 639 28.03 19.76 -13.51
N ALA A 640 27.26 20.18 -12.51
CA ALA A 640 27.70 21.15 -11.50
C ALA A 640 28.92 20.63 -10.72
N GLY A 641 28.94 19.34 -10.36
CA GLY A 641 30.11 18.69 -9.78
C GLY A 641 31.34 18.77 -10.68
N VAL A 642 31.18 18.49 -11.98
CA VAL A 642 32.25 18.61 -12.98
C VAL A 642 32.77 20.04 -13.11
N GLU A 643 31.89 21.04 -13.13
CA GLU A 643 32.27 22.46 -13.14
C GLU A 643 33.04 22.88 -11.88
N MET A 644 32.78 22.22 -10.75
CA MET A 644 33.51 22.41 -9.49
C MET A 644 34.80 21.59 -9.39
N GLY A 645 35.16 20.83 -10.43
CA GLY A 645 36.38 20.01 -10.47
C GLY A 645 36.25 18.61 -9.86
N TYR A 646 35.02 18.13 -9.60
CA TYR A 646 34.76 16.78 -9.14
C TYR A 646 34.41 15.84 -10.30
N GLU A 647 34.73 14.55 -10.15
CA GLU A 647 34.39 13.53 -11.15
C GLU A 647 33.00 12.92 -10.92
N HIS A 648 32.38 12.41 -11.99
CA HIS A 648 31.22 11.53 -11.92
C HIS A 648 31.69 10.08 -11.74
N ARG A 649 31.36 9.46 -10.60
CA ARG A 649 31.95 8.16 -10.20
C ARG A 649 30.94 7.21 -9.59
N ASP A 650 31.42 6.02 -9.22
CA ASP A 650 30.69 5.07 -8.38
C ASP A 650 31.14 5.22 -6.93
N ILE A 651 30.31 5.89 -6.12
CA ILE A 651 30.58 6.14 -4.69
C ILE A 651 30.66 4.87 -3.83
N ASN A 652 30.24 3.71 -4.36
CA ASN A 652 30.36 2.40 -3.71
C ASN A 652 31.53 1.57 -4.28
N GLY A 653 32.35 2.18 -5.15
CA GLY A 653 33.48 1.60 -5.84
C GLY A 653 34.82 1.86 -5.14
N ASP A 654 35.83 2.22 -5.93
CA ASP A 654 37.22 2.33 -5.47
C ASP A 654 37.50 3.61 -4.67
N GLU A 655 37.02 4.76 -5.16
CA GLU A 655 37.11 6.04 -4.45
C GLU A 655 35.72 6.67 -4.31
N GLN A 656 35.48 7.34 -3.17
CA GLN A 656 34.17 7.88 -2.80
C GLN A 656 33.99 9.35 -3.15
N THR A 657 35.05 10.16 -3.10
CA THR A 657 35.01 11.61 -3.34
C THR A 657 34.55 11.90 -4.78
N GLY A 658 33.47 12.67 -4.93
CA GLY A 658 32.88 12.98 -6.23
C GLY A 658 31.36 12.98 -6.22
N PHE A 659 30.77 13.08 -7.40
CA PHE A 659 29.31 13.11 -7.62
C PHE A 659 28.85 11.80 -8.26
N ALA A 660 27.65 11.33 -7.92
CA ALA A 660 27.06 10.12 -8.48
C ALA A 660 25.54 10.15 -8.44
N PHE A 661 24.89 9.50 -9.41
CA PHE A 661 23.48 9.17 -9.26
C PHE A 661 23.28 8.21 -8.09
N TYR A 662 22.23 8.41 -7.32
CA TYR A 662 21.89 7.49 -6.25
C TYR A 662 21.52 6.11 -6.81
N GLN A 663 21.99 5.09 -6.11
CA GLN A 663 21.48 3.73 -6.22
C GLN A 663 20.44 3.52 -5.11
N TYR A 664 19.39 2.74 -5.39
CA TYR A 664 18.32 2.51 -4.43
C TYR A 664 18.14 1.03 -4.12
N THR A 665 17.74 0.72 -2.89
CA THR A 665 17.19 -0.59 -2.52
C THR A 665 15.76 -0.70 -3.07
N MET A 666 15.67 -0.98 -4.37
CA MET A 666 14.47 -0.94 -5.19
C MET A 666 14.40 -2.20 -6.07
N ARG A 667 13.18 -2.73 -6.26
CA ARG A 667 12.91 -3.87 -7.15
C ARG A 667 11.71 -3.55 -8.03
N ARG A 668 11.94 -3.43 -9.34
CA ARG A 668 10.88 -3.12 -10.33
C ARG A 668 10.17 -1.77 -10.04
N GLY A 669 10.90 -0.75 -9.59
CA GLY A 669 10.30 0.55 -9.24
C GLY A 669 9.70 0.64 -7.84
N TYR A 670 9.53 -0.48 -7.13
CA TYR A 670 9.01 -0.53 -5.77
C TYR A 670 10.13 -0.61 -4.74
N ARG A 671 9.87 -0.14 -3.53
CA ARG A 671 10.77 -0.35 -2.39
C ARG A 671 11.09 -1.84 -2.20
N CYS A 672 12.37 -2.16 -2.05
CA CYS A 672 12.86 -3.46 -1.62
C CYS A 672 13.35 -3.37 -0.16
N SER A 673 12.42 -3.49 0.81
CA SER A 673 12.76 -3.53 2.24
C SER A 673 13.51 -4.82 2.59
N THR A 674 14.11 -4.89 3.78
CA THR A 674 14.78 -6.13 4.21
C THR A 674 13.79 -7.26 4.51
N ALA A 675 12.53 -6.95 4.86
CA ALA A 675 11.49 -7.97 4.98
C ALA A 675 11.20 -8.61 3.61
N LYS A 676 11.06 -7.80 2.55
CA LYS A 676 10.90 -8.30 1.17
C LYS A 676 12.11 -9.07 0.69
N ALA A 677 13.31 -8.51 0.88
CA ALA A 677 14.53 -9.15 0.42
C ALA A 677 14.79 -10.48 1.13
N PHE A 678 14.68 -10.52 2.47
CA PHE A 678 15.19 -11.64 3.26
C PHE A 678 14.11 -12.52 3.89
N LEU A 679 12.92 -12.02 4.24
CA LEU A 679 11.91 -12.81 4.95
C LEU A 679 10.84 -13.40 4.03
N ARG A 680 10.34 -12.63 3.05
CA ARG A 680 9.28 -13.12 2.16
C ARG A 680 9.70 -14.34 1.33
N PRO A 681 10.93 -14.43 0.77
CA PRO A 681 11.36 -15.60 0.00
C PRO A 681 11.46 -16.89 0.82
N ILE A 682 11.59 -16.77 2.15
CA ILE A 682 11.80 -17.90 3.06
C ILE A 682 10.57 -18.19 3.94
N ARG A 683 9.45 -17.52 3.69
CA ARG A 683 8.23 -17.56 4.52
C ARG A 683 7.66 -18.97 4.77
N LEU A 684 8.02 -19.94 3.93
CA LEU A 684 7.57 -21.34 4.02
C LEU A 684 8.57 -22.27 4.75
N ARG A 685 9.72 -21.74 5.24
CA ARG A 685 10.68 -22.54 6.01
C ARG A 685 10.05 -22.96 7.35
N LYS A 686 9.89 -24.27 7.55
CA LYS A 686 9.25 -24.86 8.75
C LYS A 686 10.00 -24.60 10.07
N ASN A 687 11.27 -24.23 9.99
CA ASN A 687 12.13 -23.93 11.14
C ASN A 687 12.19 -22.43 11.48
N LEU A 688 11.38 -21.59 10.81
CA LEU A 688 11.24 -20.17 11.10
C LEU A 688 9.84 -19.87 11.64
N HIS A 689 9.75 -19.29 12.83
CA HIS A 689 8.53 -18.68 13.35
C HIS A 689 8.70 -17.16 13.38
N ILE A 690 7.72 -16.42 12.86
CA ILE A 690 7.69 -14.95 12.93
C ILE A 690 6.49 -14.53 13.78
N ALA A 691 6.74 -13.79 14.86
CA ALA A 691 5.73 -13.27 15.76
C ALA A 691 5.63 -11.75 15.64
N MET A 692 4.60 -11.27 14.92
CA MET A 692 4.30 -9.85 14.79
C MET A 692 3.40 -9.35 15.93
N TRP A 693 3.33 -8.03 16.10
CA TRP A 693 2.57 -7.36 17.17
C TRP A 693 2.95 -7.87 18.56
N THR A 694 4.24 -8.16 18.74
CA THR A 694 4.79 -8.82 19.92
C THR A 694 5.91 -7.96 20.49
N HIS A 695 5.65 -7.32 21.63
CA HIS A 695 6.58 -6.37 22.24
C HIS A 695 7.40 -7.08 23.32
N VAL A 696 8.71 -7.23 23.11
CA VAL A 696 9.62 -7.82 24.10
C VAL A 696 9.86 -6.84 25.24
N THR A 697 9.58 -7.27 26.46
CA THR A 697 9.65 -6.42 27.67
C THR A 697 10.89 -6.69 28.49
N LYS A 698 11.44 -7.91 28.43
CA LYS A 698 12.61 -8.30 29.22
C LYS A 698 13.34 -9.50 28.61
N ILE A 699 14.66 -9.53 28.71
CA ILE A 699 15.49 -10.71 28.46
C ILE A 699 15.60 -11.48 29.77
N LEU A 700 15.35 -12.78 29.71
CA LEU A 700 15.49 -13.66 30.86
C LEU A 700 16.95 -14.08 30.99
N ILE A 701 17.59 -13.64 32.07
CA ILE A 701 18.99 -13.91 32.38
C ILE A 701 19.05 -14.53 33.77
N ASP A 702 19.72 -15.69 33.85
CA ASP A 702 19.97 -16.35 35.12
C ASP A 702 21.01 -15.55 35.93
N LYS A 703 20.70 -15.25 37.19
CA LYS A 703 21.50 -14.33 38.02
C LYS A 703 22.88 -14.90 38.37
N GLU A 704 22.98 -16.20 38.54
CA GLU A 704 24.20 -16.86 39.01
C GLU A 704 25.14 -17.19 37.84
N THR A 705 24.60 -17.86 36.82
CA THR A 705 25.35 -18.28 35.64
C THR A 705 25.55 -17.15 34.63
N LYS A 706 24.81 -16.04 34.77
CA LYS A 706 24.77 -14.91 33.83
C LYS A 706 24.51 -15.36 32.39
N ARG A 707 23.65 -16.35 32.21
CA ARG A 707 23.25 -16.86 30.90
C ARG A 707 21.86 -16.35 30.51
N ALA A 708 21.76 -15.74 29.33
CA ALA A 708 20.46 -15.46 28.72
C ALA A 708 19.83 -16.77 28.23
N TYR A 709 18.60 -17.04 28.64
CA TYR A 709 17.91 -18.30 28.36
C TYR A 709 16.50 -18.13 27.76
N GLY A 710 16.07 -16.90 27.52
CA GLY A 710 14.77 -16.63 26.90
C GLY A 710 14.38 -15.17 26.94
N VAL A 711 13.13 -14.90 26.56
CA VAL A 711 12.55 -13.56 26.55
C VAL A 711 11.13 -13.58 27.08
N GLU A 712 10.75 -12.47 27.67
CA GLU A 712 9.40 -12.13 28.10
C GLU A 712 8.84 -11.06 27.16
N PHE A 713 7.57 -11.21 26.76
CA PHE A 713 6.92 -10.29 25.83
C PHE A 713 5.42 -10.17 26.07
N ILE A 714 4.84 -9.09 25.55
CA ILE A 714 3.40 -8.84 25.52
C ILE A 714 2.89 -9.12 24.11
N ARG A 715 1.91 -10.01 23.99
CA ARG A 715 1.23 -10.36 22.73
C ARG A 715 -0.27 -10.56 22.96
N GLY A 716 -1.10 -9.84 22.21
CA GLY A 716 -2.56 -9.89 22.40
C GLY A 716 -3.00 -9.54 23.82
N LEU A 717 -2.35 -8.53 24.42
CA LEU A 717 -2.52 -8.08 25.80
C LEU A 717 -2.15 -9.11 26.89
N LYS A 718 -1.57 -10.25 26.49
CA LYS A 718 -1.11 -11.28 27.41
C LYS A 718 0.41 -11.27 27.50
N LYS A 719 0.90 -11.39 28.73
CA LYS A 719 2.30 -11.62 29.03
C LYS A 719 2.65 -13.09 28.75
N GLN A 720 3.70 -13.32 27.99
CA GLN A 720 4.14 -14.64 27.55
C GLN A 720 5.67 -14.73 27.57
N THR A 721 6.18 -15.95 27.48
CA THR A 721 7.62 -16.24 27.48
C THR A 721 7.96 -17.25 26.39
N ALA A 722 9.18 -17.13 25.85
CA ALA A 722 9.78 -18.10 24.95
C ALA A 722 11.24 -18.34 25.35
N LEU A 723 11.66 -19.61 25.38
CA LEU A 723 13.00 -20.01 25.81
C LEU A 723 13.95 -20.16 24.62
N ALA A 724 15.23 -19.90 24.85
CA ALA A 724 16.31 -20.04 23.87
C ALA A 724 17.35 -21.05 24.38
N SER A 725 17.52 -22.16 23.67
CA SER A 725 18.50 -23.19 24.04
C SER A 725 19.94 -22.80 23.68
N LYS A 726 20.14 -21.93 22.68
CA LYS A 726 21.46 -21.43 22.25
C LYS A 726 21.68 -19.98 22.62
N GLU A 727 21.10 -19.04 21.85
CA GLU A 727 21.33 -17.60 22.04
C GLU A 727 20.06 -16.76 21.85
N VAL A 728 19.99 -15.66 22.60
CA VAL A 728 19.11 -14.52 22.33
C VAL A 728 19.92 -13.46 21.59
N ILE A 729 19.37 -12.91 20.50
CA ILE A 729 20.04 -11.94 19.65
C ILE A 729 19.18 -10.68 19.56
N LEU A 730 19.72 -9.56 20.03
CA LEU A 730 19.12 -8.24 19.92
C LEU A 730 19.38 -7.64 18.54
N SER A 731 18.30 -7.29 17.84
CA SER A 731 18.29 -6.52 16.60
C SER A 731 17.17 -5.46 16.64
N ALA A 732 16.90 -4.93 17.84
CA ALA A 732 15.82 -3.98 18.09
C ALA A 732 16.19 -2.54 17.67
N GLY A 733 17.45 -2.34 17.25
CA GLY A 733 17.98 -1.07 16.78
C GLY A 733 18.56 -0.22 17.90
N THR A 734 19.21 0.87 17.51
CA THR A 734 19.99 1.78 18.37
C THR A 734 19.27 2.30 19.61
N ILE A 735 17.95 2.40 19.59
CA ILE A 735 17.20 2.90 20.76
C ILE A 735 16.72 1.75 21.65
N ASN A 736 16.10 0.72 21.06
CA ASN A 736 15.43 -0.32 21.83
C ASN A 736 16.38 -1.41 22.33
N SER A 737 17.48 -1.68 21.63
CA SER A 737 18.49 -2.66 22.09
C SER A 737 19.11 -2.26 23.44
N PRO A 738 19.67 -1.04 23.63
CA PRO A 738 20.18 -0.62 24.95
C PRO A 738 19.06 -0.43 25.99
N GLN A 739 17.85 0.00 25.59
CA GLN A 739 16.71 0.08 26.50
C GLN A 739 16.41 -1.30 27.10
N LEU A 740 16.33 -2.32 26.26
CA LEU A 740 16.00 -3.68 26.67
C LEU A 740 17.13 -4.33 27.48
N LEU A 741 18.40 -4.03 27.17
CA LEU A 741 19.53 -4.43 28.02
C LEU A 741 19.38 -3.86 29.44
N MET A 742 19.13 -2.55 29.57
CA MET A 742 18.96 -1.91 30.88
C MET A 742 17.75 -2.47 31.65
N LEU A 743 16.60 -2.67 31.00
CA LEU A 743 15.41 -3.29 31.59
C LEU A 743 15.65 -4.74 32.05
N SER A 744 16.65 -5.40 31.46
CA SER A 744 17.06 -6.77 31.79
C SER A 744 18.19 -6.83 32.82
N GLY A 745 18.61 -5.68 33.37
CA GLY A 745 19.66 -5.60 34.40
C GLY A 745 21.08 -5.52 33.85
N VAL A 746 21.27 -5.22 32.56
CA VAL A 746 22.57 -5.05 31.91
C VAL A 746 22.71 -3.59 31.47
N GLY A 747 23.53 -2.82 32.17
CA GLY A 747 23.71 -1.39 31.88
C GLY A 747 24.39 -0.65 33.02
N PRO A 748 24.38 0.70 33.04
CA PRO A 748 25.04 1.47 34.09
C PRO A 748 24.41 1.15 35.45
N ALA A 749 25.16 0.49 36.33
CA ALA A 749 24.62 -0.10 37.56
C ALA A 749 23.88 0.91 38.45
N GLN A 750 24.47 2.09 38.63
CA GLN A 750 23.86 3.16 39.44
C GLN A 750 22.48 3.57 38.88
N HIS A 751 22.39 3.88 37.58
CA HIS A 751 21.14 4.34 36.95
C HIS A 751 20.02 3.28 37.02
N ILE A 752 20.34 2.01 36.77
CA ILE A 752 19.31 0.95 36.82
C ILE A 752 18.91 0.59 38.26
N GLN A 753 19.81 0.73 39.25
CA GLN A 753 19.49 0.58 40.68
C GLN A 753 18.55 1.69 41.16
N GLU A 754 18.75 2.94 40.74
CA GLU A 754 17.87 4.08 41.05
C GLU A 754 16.41 3.83 40.62
N LEU A 755 16.21 3.04 39.55
CA LEU A 755 14.89 2.64 39.06
C LEU A 755 14.35 1.35 39.70
N GLY A 756 15.09 0.75 40.64
CA GLY A 756 14.74 -0.50 41.31
C GLY A 756 14.86 -1.75 40.42
N ILE A 757 15.71 -1.71 39.39
CA ILE A 757 15.98 -2.85 38.51
C ILE A 757 17.20 -3.61 39.06
N PRO A 758 17.11 -4.94 39.30
CA PRO A 758 18.26 -5.72 39.74
C PRO A 758 19.40 -5.70 38.73
N VAL A 759 20.62 -5.36 39.18
CA VAL A 759 21.83 -5.40 38.35
C VAL A 759 22.29 -6.85 38.16
N ILE A 760 22.40 -7.27 36.91
CA ILE A 760 23.00 -8.55 36.50
C ILE A 760 24.47 -8.33 36.10
N HIS A 761 24.72 -7.27 35.35
CA HIS A 761 26.06 -6.88 34.93
C HIS A 761 26.13 -5.36 34.78
N ASP A 762 27.12 -4.76 35.42
CA ASP A 762 27.45 -3.34 35.22
C ASP A 762 28.14 -3.17 33.87
N SER A 763 27.49 -2.42 32.97
CA SER A 763 27.98 -2.11 31.64
C SER A 763 27.71 -0.63 31.36
N PRO A 764 28.61 0.28 31.79
CA PRO A 764 28.39 1.72 31.73
C PRO A 764 28.26 2.27 30.31
N GLY A 765 28.76 1.54 29.29
CA GLY A 765 28.62 1.89 27.88
C GLY A 765 27.22 1.73 27.30
N VAL A 766 26.33 0.96 27.93
CA VAL A 766 24.95 0.74 27.42
C VAL A 766 24.19 2.06 27.40
N GLY A 767 23.73 2.45 26.20
CA GLY A 767 23.00 3.69 25.97
C GLY A 767 23.89 4.92 25.73
N GLN A 768 25.22 4.79 25.80
CA GLN A 768 26.18 5.88 25.54
C GLN A 768 26.60 5.95 24.07
N ASN A 769 27.53 6.85 23.70
CA ASN A 769 28.11 6.91 22.35
C ASN A 769 27.08 7.00 21.20
N LEU A 770 25.91 7.60 21.45
CA LEU A 770 24.90 7.76 20.42
C LEU A 770 25.42 8.73 19.35
N MET A 771 25.49 8.27 18.11
CA MET A 771 25.90 9.04 16.95
C MET A 771 24.76 9.11 15.95
N ASP A 772 24.68 10.18 15.18
CA ASP A 772 23.71 10.33 14.09
C ASP A 772 24.23 11.35 13.09
N HIS A 773 23.82 11.20 11.82
CA HIS A 773 24.07 12.20 10.81
C HIS A 773 23.01 13.29 10.86
N ILE A 774 23.46 14.54 10.84
CA ILE A 774 22.60 15.73 10.76
C ILE A 774 22.92 16.52 9.50
N ALA A 775 21.90 17.17 8.97
CA ALA A 775 21.97 18.03 7.81
C ALA A 775 21.18 19.32 8.02
N THR A 776 21.31 20.25 7.07
CA THR A 776 20.46 21.44 6.96
C THR A 776 20.09 21.68 5.50
N PRO A 777 18.85 22.08 5.17
CA PRO A 777 18.48 22.34 3.78
C PRO A 777 19.01 23.69 3.29
N VAL A 778 19.63 23.70 2.10
CA VAL A 778 19.90 24.89 1.29
C VAL A 778 19.01 24.82 0.05
N VAL A 779 18.16 25.83 -0.16
CA VAL A 779 17.08 25.78 -1.16
C VAL A 779 17.30 26.82 -2.23
N PHE A 780 17.07 26.46 -3.49
CA PHE A 780 17.18 27.36 -4.64
C PHE A 780 15.90 27.33 -5.45
N LEU A 781 15.36 28.50 -5.77
CA LEU A 781 14.28 28.67 -6.73
C LEU A 781 14.82 28.46 -8.14
N ILE A 782 13.98 27.93 -9.03
CA ILE A 782 14.25 27.82 -10.47
C ILE A 782 13.05 28.34 -11.28
N ASP A 783 13.31 28.75 -12.53
CA ASP A 783 12.29 29.36 -13.39
C ASP A 783 11.45 28.33 -14.16
N HIS A 784 11.90 27.08 -14.22
CA HIS A 784 11.28 26.04 -15.03
C HIS A 784 10.51 25.02 -14.18
N PRO A 785 9.33 24.56 -14.67
CA PRO A 785 8.48 23.61 -13.95
C PRO A 785 8.98 22.16 -14.03
N ILE A 786 10.24 21.93 -13.67
CA ILE A 786 10.98 20.66 -13.88
C ILE A 786 11.30 19.93 -12.58
N SER A 787 11.06 20.55 -11.42
CA SER A 787 11.35 19.94 -10.13
C SER A 787 10.25 18.93 -9.73
N LEU A 788 10.34 18.35 -8.54
CA LEU A 788 9.30 17.48 -7.99
C LEU A 788 8.42 18.31 -7.05
N VAL A 789 7.25 18.73 -7.57
CA VAL A 789 6.15 19.32 -6.81
C VAL A 789 5.03 18.29 -6.71
N ILE A 790 4.63 17.92 -5.49
CA ILE A 790 3.73 16.79 -5.23
C ILE A 790 2.41 16.93 -5.99
N ASP A 791 1.79 18.12 -5.93
CA ASP A 791 0.50 18.38 -6.60
C ASP A 791 0.57 18.23 -8.14
N ARG A 792 1.76 18.41 -8.73
CA ARG A 792 1.98 18.23 -10.18
C ARG A 792 2.20 16.76 -10.55
N VAL A 793 3.03 16.05 -9.79
CA VAL A 793 3.52 14.72 -10.19
C VAL A 793 2.65 13.57 -9.68
N VAL A 794 1.83 13.80 -8.64
CA VAL A 794 0.97 12.79 -8.02
C VAL A 794 -0.46 12.91 -8.56
N ASN A 795 -0.79 12.09 -9.58
CA ASN A 795 -2.11 12.09 -10.22
C ASN A 795 -2.50 10.68 -10.69
N LEU A 796 -3.72 10.50 -11.21
CA LEU A 796 -4.23 9.20 -11.61
C LEU A 796 -3.39 8.52 -12.70
N ASN A 797 -2.85 9.29 -13.66
CA ASN A 797 -2.06 8.71 -14.75
C ASN A 797 -0.71 8.21 -14.24
N THR A 798 -0.04 8.98 -13.38
CA THR A 798 1.24 8.54 -12.77
C THR A 798 1.01 7.38 -11.81
N ALA A 799 -0.12 7.34 -11.10
CA ALA A 799 -0.55 6.21 -10.28
C ALA A 799 -0.76 4.92 -11.09
N LEU A 800 -1.49 4.99 -12.20
CA LEU A 800 -1.69 3.83 -13.08
C LEU A 800 -0.38 3.38 -13.72
N ARG A 801 0.45 4.31 -14.19
CA ARG A 801 1.78 3.99 -14.76
C ARG A 801 2.66 3.26 -13.75
N TYR A 802 2.72 3.76 -12.52
CA TYR A 802 3.44 3.12 -11.43
C TYR A 802 2.89 1.72 -11.13
N ALA A 803 1.56 1.57 -11.00
CA ALA A 803 0.93 0.30 -10.67
C ALA A 803 1.14 -0.80 -11.74
N TYR A 804 1.13 -0.45 -13.02
CA TYR A 804 1.27 -1.43 -14.11
C TYR A 804 2.71 -1.64 -14.59
N LEU A 805 3.54 -0.60 -14.56
CA LEU A 805 4.89 -0.64 -15.15
C LEU A 805 6.01 -0.54 -14.12
N GLY A 806 5.71 -0.19 -12.86
CA GLY A 806 6.75 0.11 -11.87
C GLY A 806 7.62 1.29 -12.29
N ASP A 807 7.01 2.32 -12.90
CA ASP A 807 7.70 3.43 -13.57
C ASP A 807 6.96 4.77 -13.36
N GLY A 808 7.63 5.87 -13.66
CA GLY A 808 7.11 7.23 -13.57
C GLY A 808 7.45 7.93 -12.24
N PRO A 809 6.97 9.16 -12.05
CA PRO A 809 7.40 10.02 -10.92
C PRO A 809 7.21 9.42 -9.53
N LEU A 810 6.27 8.48 -9.36
CA LEU A 810 6.03 7.84 -8.06
C LEU A 810 7.18 6.93 -7.61
N THR A 811 8.06 6.50 -8.53
CA THR A 811 9.28 5.76 -8.20
C THR A 811 10.39 6.65 -7.64
N SER A 812 10.25 7.98 -7.73
CA SER A 812 11.22 8.93 -7.19
C SER A 812 11.25 8.85 -5.66
N SER A 813 12.45 8.74 -5.08
CA SER A 813 12.61 8.82 -3.63
C SER A 813 12.62 10.27 -3.14
N VAL A 814 11.45 10.91 -3.13
CA VAL A 814 11.26 12.32 -2.71
C VAL A 814 12.24 13.29 -3.40
N GLY A 815 12.54 13.05 -4.68
CA GLY A 815 13.39 13.91 -5.50
C GLY A 815 14.89 13.76 -5.26
N LEU A 816 15.33 12.93 -4.32
CA LEU A 816 16.75 12.62 -4.11
C LEU A 816 17.27 11.83 -5.31
N GLU A 817 18.14 12.43 -6.12
CA GLU A 817 18.60 11.86 -7.40
C GLU A 817 20.12 11.69 -7.46
N VAL A 818 20.87 12.62 -6.87
CA VAL A 818 22.32 12.66 -6.90
C VAL A 818 22.87 12.77 -5.49
N VAL A 819 23.96 12.04 -5.24
CA VAL A 819 24.80 12.16 -4.06
C VAL A 819 26.12 12.80 -4.44
N ALA A 820 26.68 13.61 -3.56
CA ALA A 820 28.08 14.00 -3.68
C ALA A 820 28.80 13.83 -2.35
N PHE A 821 30.05 13.40 -2.41
CA PHE A 821 30.94 13.38 -1.27
C PHE A 821 32.08 14.36 -1.53
N ILE A 822 32.24 15.33 -0.63
CA ILE A 822 33.19 16.44 -0.81
C ILE A 822 34.05 16.62 0.44
N ASN A 823 35.21 17.23 0.24
CA ASN A 823 36.14 17.59 1.30
C ASN A 823 35.96 19.07 1.65
N THR A 824 35.68 19.38 2.92
CA THR A 824 35.90 20.74 3.43
C THR A 824 37.38 20.96 3.72
N LYS A 825 37.75 22.19 4.07
CA LYS A 825 39.11 22.52 4.55
C LYS A 825 39.54 21.76 5.81
N TYR A 826 38.63 21.06 6.48
CA TYR A 826 38.92 20.24 7.67
C TYR A 826 39.22 18.77 7.33
N ALA A 827 39.02 18.34 6.08
CA ALA A 827 39.37 17.01 5.60
C ALA A 827 40.66 17.04 4.78
N ASN A 828 41.44 15.97 4.86
CA ASN A 828 42.60 15.77 4.00
C ASN A 828 42.13 15.25 2.64
N ALA A 829 42.11 16.13 1.63
CA ALA A 829 41.63 15.79 0.29
C ALA A 829 42.43 14.66 -0.40
N SER A 830 43.66 14.37 0.04
CA SER A 830 44.50 13.30 -0.53
C SER A 830 44.15 11.90 0.00
N ASP A 831 43.30 11.79 1.02
CA ASP A 831 43.01 10.52 1.73
C ASP A 831 41.71 9.83 1.27
N ASP A 832 41.01 10.40 0.28
CA ASP A 832 39.67 9.98 -0.16
C ASP A 832 38.72 9.67 1.01
N TRP A 833 38.71 10.56 2.02
CA TRP A 833 37.85 10.42 3.20
C TRP A 833 37.03 11.70 3.42
N PRO A 834 36.04 11.96 2.54
CA PRO A 834 35.22 13.17 2.54
C PRO A 834 34.44 13.34 3.84
N ASP A 835 34.29 14.57 4.33
CA ASP A 835 33.65 14.90 5.61
C ASP A 835 32.21 15.44 5.48
N ILE A 836 31.78 15.73 4.25
CA ILE A 836 30.41 16.13 3.90
C ILE A 836 29.84 15.23 2.80
N GLU A 837 28.60 14.80 2.98
CA GLU A 837 27.74 14.28 1.92
C GLU A 837 26.69 15.33 1.56
N PHE A 838 26.50 15.56 0.26
CA PHE A 838 25.36 16.28 -0.28
C PHE A 838 24.31 15.29 -0.76
N MET A 839 23.14 15.36 -0.14
CA MET A 839 21.92 14.84 -0.74
C MET A 839 21.35 15.92 -1.67
N LEU A 840 21.47 15.73 -2.99
CA LEU A 840 20.94 16.67 -3.98
C LEU A 840 19.55 16.22 -4.43
N SER A 841 18.56 17.07 -4.18
CA SER A 841 17.14 16.78 -4.39
C SER A 841 16.49 17.76 -5.36
N ALA A 842 15.70 17.22 -6.28
CA ALA A 842 14.76 17.97 -7.11
C ALA A 842 13.53 18.47 -6.33
N SER A 843 13.53 18.43 -5.00
CA SER A 843 12.50 18.99 -4.13
C SER A 843 13.08 19.56 -2.84
N SER A 844 12.25 20.25 -2.07
CA SER A 844 12.59 20.69 -0.72
C SER A 844 11.32 20.75 0.15
N THR A 845 11.43 21.29 1.36
CA THR A 845 10.37 21.32 2.38
C THR A 845 9.07 22.00 1.90
N ASN A 846 9.15 22.91 0.93
CA ASN A 846 8.02 23.63 0.34
C ASN A 846 7.26 22.84 -0.75
N SER A 847 7.84 21.73 -1.25
CA SER A 847 7.37 21.04 -2.47
C SER A 847 6.09 20.23 -2.31
N ASP A 848 5.57 20.08 -1.09
CA ASP A 848 4.32 19.36 -0.77
C ASP A 848 3.23 20.26 -0.18
N GLY A 849 3.39 21.58 -0.29
CA GLY A 849 2.46 22.54 0.29
C GLY A 849 2.53 22.66 1.81
N GLY A 850 3.53 22.06 2.47
CA GLY A 850 3.62 22.00 3.92
C GLY A 850 2.65 20.99 4.54
N THR A 851 2.06 20.11 3.71
CA THR A 851 1.01 19.18 4.13
C THR A 851 1.54 18.09 5.05
N GLN A 852 2.71 17.52 4.74
CA GLN A 852 3.31 16.42 5.49
C GLN A 852 4.83 16.47 5.67
N VAL A 853 5.63 16.99 4.73
CA VAL A 853 7.10 17.11 4.87
C VAL A 853 7.46 17.99 6.08
N ARG A 854 6.77 19.13 6.23
CA ARG A 854 6.87 19.99 7.44
C ARG A 854 6.66 19.19 8.72
N LYS A 855 5.58 18.40 8.77
CA LYS A 855 5.21 17.59 9.94
C LYS A 855 6.19 16.46 10.18
N ALA A 856 6.71 15.81 9.13
CA ALA A 856 7.69 14.74 9.22
C ALA A 856 9.00 15.24 9.85
N HIS A 857 9.47 16.43 9.46
CA HIS A 857 10.62 17.09 10.09
C HIS A 857 10.30 17.68 11.47
N GLY A 858 9.02 17.89 11.78
CA GLY A 858 8.57 18.43 13.06
C GLY A 858 8.69 19.95 13.16
N ILE A 859 8.74 20.64 12.03
CA ILE A 859 8.87 22.11 11.96
C ILE A 859 7.56 22.76 12.38
N THR A 860 7.66 23.83 13.19
CA THR A 860 6.49 24.62 13.60
C THR A 860 5.80 25.27 12.41
N GLN A 861 4.48 25.47 12.50
CA GLN A 861 3.73 26.15 11.44
C GLN A 861 4.27 27.56 11.19
N ASN A 862 4.54 28.33 12.25
CA ASN A 862 5.08 29.70 12.15
C ASN A 862 6.41 29.75 11.40
N TYR A 863 7.35 28.85 11.72
CA TYR A 863 8.63 28.79 11.01
C TYR A 863 8.42 28.45 9.53
N TYR A 864 7.51 27.51 9.24
CA TYR A 864 7.21 27.14 7.85
C TYR A 864 6.61 28.30 7.06
N ASP A 865 5.62 28.99 7.61
CA ASP A 865 4.95 30.10 6.92
C ASP A 865 5.93 31.26 6.66
N GLU A 866 6.79 31.55 7.61
CA GLU A 866 7.74 32.65 7.51
C GLU A 866 8.92 32.34 6.58
N VAL A 867 9.43 31.09 6.58
CA VAL A 867 10.58 30.70 5.76
C VAL A 867 10.14 30.20 4.38
N PHE A 868 9.14 29.33 4.31
CA PHE A 868 8.73 28.64 3.08
C PHE A 868 7.41 29.12 2.51
N GLY A 869 6.60 29.90 3.24
CA GLY A 869 5.26 30.31 2.83
C GLY A 869 5.21 30.91 1.43
N ASN A 870 6.09 31.88 1.14
CA ASN A 870 6.16 32.57 -0.17
C ASN A 870 6.66 31.70 -1.32
N ILE A 871 7.25 30.53 -1.04
CA ILE A 871 7.76 29.60 -2.04
C ILE A 871 7.00 28.26 -2.03
N THR A 872 5.86 28.21 -1.32
CA THR A 872 5.03 27.01 -1.24
C THR A 872 4.61 26.55 -2.63
N ASN A 873 4.81 25.26 -2.93
CA ASN A 873 4.51 24.65 -4.23
C ASN A 873 5.22 25.28 -5.45
N LEU A 874 6.24 26.11 -5.24
CA LEU A 874 7.11 26.58 -6.33
C LEU A 874 8.18 25.54 -6.68
N ASP A 875 8.66 25.62 -7.92
CA ASP A 875 9.78 24.82 -8.39
C ASP A 875 11.08 25.25 -7.72
N VAL A 876 11.72 24.27 -7.09
CA VAL A 876 12.96 24.42 -6.35
C VAL A 876 13.82 23.19 -6.51
N PHE A 877 15.11 23.33 -6.25
CA PHE A 877 15.94 22.21 -5.81
C PHE A 877 16.51 22.47 -4.42
N GLY A 878 16.81 21.38 -3.71
CA GLY A 878 17.44 21.40 -2.40
C GLY A 878 18.79 20.70 -2.42
N ILE A 879 19.77 21.29 -1.74
CA ILE A 879 21.03 20.65 -1.41
C ILE A 879 21.07 20.54 0.10
N PHE A 880 21.30 19.34 0.62
CA PHE A 880 21.30 19.09 2.06
C PHE A 880 22.70 18.62 2.48
N PRO A 881 23.60 19.54 2.87
CA PRO A 881 24.87 19.20 3.49
C PRO A 881 24.65 18.37 4.73
N MET A 882 25.22 17.17 4.77
CA MET A 882 25.20 16.23 5.88
C MET A 882 26.63 16.02 6.37
N ILE A 883 26.85 16.17 7.68
CA ILE A 883 28.14 15.84 8.29
C ILE A 883 28.31 14.33 8.41
N LEU A 884 29.46 13.80 7.98
CA LEU A 884 29.72 12.36 7.91
C LEU A 884 30.36 11.78 9.16
N ARG A 885 31.17 12.57 9.87
CA ARG A 885 31.89 12.12 11.08
C ARG A 885 31.71 13.10 12.23
N PRO A 886 30.48 13.26 12.76
CA PRO A 886 30.22 14.16 13.88
C PRO A 886 31.02 13.72 15.10
N LYS A 887 31.58 14.67 15.84
CA LYS A 887 32.31 14.47 17.10
C LYS A 887 31.39 14.53 18.32
N SER A 888 30.25 15.22 18.23
CA SER A 888 29.24 15.20 19.28
C SER A 888 28.77 13.76 19.56
N ARG A 889 28.54 13.44 20.84
CA ARG A 889 28.03 12.13 21.28
C ARG A 889 26.82 12.33 22.20
N GLY A 890 25.69 11.75 21.80
CA GLY A 890 24.49 11.67 22.60
C GLY A 890 24.48 10.46 23.53
N TYR A 891 23.37 10.28 24.23
CA TYR A 891 23.10 9.11 25.04
C TYR A 891 21.59 8.94 25.25
N LEU A 892 21.19 7.76 25.72
CA LEU A 892 19.84 7.50 26.21
C LEU A 892 19.88 6.84 27.58
N LYS A 893 18.84 7.09 28.37
CA LYS A 893 18.65 6.44 29.67
C LYS A 893 17.18 6.08 29.88
N LEU A 894 16.90 5.09 30.71
CA LEU A 894 15.53 4.76 31.09
C LEU A 894 14.89 5.94 31.85
N GLY A 895 13.67 6.33 31.47
CA GLY A 895 12.84 7.25 32.25
C GLY A 895 11.91 6.54 33.22
N SER A 896 11.73 5.23 33.06
CA SER A 896 10.89 4.37 33.88
C SER A 896 11.35 2.92 33.78
N LYS A 897 10.99 2.09 34.77
CA LYS A 897 11.13 0.62 34.71
C LYS A 897 10.01 -0.04 33.90
N ASP A 898 8.98 0.71 33.52
CA ASP A 898 7.92 0.23 32.63
C ASP A 898 8.47 0.13 31.20
N PRO A 899 8.51 -1.07 30.60
CA PRO A 899 9.03 -1.28 29.23
C PRO A 899 8.22 -0.54 28.16
N MET A 900 6.97 -0.15 28.46
CA MET A 900 6.11 0.56 27.52
C MET A 900 6.38 2.07 27.46
N VAL A 901 7.15 2.60 28.41
CA VAL A 901 7.55 4.01 28.44
C VAL A 901 8.82 4.20 27.63
N TYR A 902 8.83 5.20 26.75
CA TYR A 902 10.02 5.52 25.95
C TYR A 902 11.19 6.01 26.82
N PRO A 903 12.43 5.69 26.43
CA PRO A 903 13.61 6.19 27.13
C PRO A 903 13.74 7.70 26.95
N LEU A 904 14.51 8.33 27.84
CA LEU A 904 14.93 9.71 27.70
C LEU A 904 16.10 9.77 26.71
N LEU A 905 15.97 10.57 25.67
CA LEU A 905 16.85 10.58 24.50
C LEU A 905 17.59 11.92 24.40
N TYR A 906 18.91 11.93 24.52
CA TYR A 906 19.73 13.14 24.45
C TYR A 906 20.61 13.07 23.21
N HIS A 907 20.43 14.01 22.28
CA HIS A 907 21.11 14.00 20.99
C HIS A 907 22.51 14.59 21.05
N ASN A 908 22.72 15.64 21.87
CA ASN A 908 23.96 16.42 21.95
C ASN A 908 24.52 16.95 20.62
N TYR A 909 23.76 16.90 19.52
CA TYR A 909 24.09 17.53 18.25
C TYR A 909 24.67 18.94 18.42
N LEU A 910 25.73 19.21 17.66
CA LEU A 910 26.38 20.53 17.56
C LEU A 910 26.88 21.07 18.91
N THR A 911 27.17 20.17 19.87
CA THR A 911 27.85 20.54 21.12
C THR A 911 29.35 20.63 20.92
N HIS A 912 29.93 19.82 20.03
CA HIS A 912 31.32 19.93 19.64
C HIS A 912 31.51 21.01 18.54
N PRO A 913 32.44 21.96 18.69
CA PRO A 913 32.59 23.10 17.76
C PRO A 913 33.00 22.69 16.33
N ALA A 914 33.75 21.60 16.17
CA ALA A 914 34.09 21.09 14.84
C ALA A 914 32.85 20.69 14.01
N ASP A 915 31.77 20.23 14.64
CA ASP A 915 30.60 19.74 13.91
C ASP A 915 29.89 20.87 13.18
N ILE A 916 29.74 22.02 13.86
CA ILE A 916 29.11 23.19 13.25
C ILE A 916 30.03 23.85 12.23
N ALA A 917 31.35 23.85 12.47
CA ALA A 917 32.33 24.39 11.53
C ALA A 917 32.34 23.63 10.20
N VAL A 918 32.37 22.29 10.23
CA VAL A 918 32.31 21.45 9.03
C VAL A 918 30.99 21.64 8.28
N LEU A 919 29.86 21.61 9.00
CA LEU A 919 28.54 21.75 8.38
C LEU A 919 28.33 23.13 7.74
N ARG A 920 28.87 24.20 8.34
CA ARG A 920 28.87 25.56 7.79
C ARG A 920 29.67 25.66 6.49
N GLU A 921 30.85 25.05 6.40
CA GLU A 921 31.60 25.00 5.13
C GLU A 921 30.87 24.15 4.08
N GLY A 922 30.13 23.11 4.50
CA GLY A 922 29.19 22.38 3.65
C GLY A 922 28.09 23.27 3.08
N VAL A 923 27.49 24.16 3.88
CA VAL A 923 26.50 25.15 3.41
C VAL A 923 27.09 26.10 2.38
N LYS A 924 28.28 26.66 2.64
CA LYS A 924 28.98 27.54 1.67
C LYS A 924 29.23 26.81 0.35
N THR A 925 29.65 25.55 0.42
CA THR A 925 29.92 24.75 -0.78
C THR A 925 28.63 24.42 -1.54
N ALA A 926 27.52 24.16 -0.85
CA ALA A 926 26.21 23.99 -1.48
C ALA A 926 25.73 25.27 -2.19
N ILE A 927 26.02 26.44 -1.63
CA ILE A 927 25.79 27.73 -2.29
C ILE A 927 26.60 27.81 -3.59
N ALA A 928 27.89 27.45 -3.55
CA ALA A 928 28.73 27.41 -4.75
C ALA A 928 28.20 26.46 -5.83
N VAL A 929 27.67 25.28 -5.47
CA VAL A 929 27.02 24.36 -6.42
C VAL A 929 25.84 25.05 -7.15
N GLY A 930 25.00 25.77 -6.42
CA GLY A 930 23.85 26.49 -7.00
C GLY A 930 24.23 27.66 -7.91
N GLU A 931 25.46 28.17 -7.78
CA GLU A 931 26.02 29.26 -8.60
C GLU A 931 26.73 28.80 -9.88
N THR A 932 26.89 27.48 -10.08
CA THR A 932 27.45 26.90 -11.31
C THR A 932 26.60 27.22 -12.55
N MET A 933 27.22 27.21 -13.75
CA MET A 933 26.51 27.46 -15.01
C MET A 933 25.44 26.39 -15.25
N ALA A 934 25.75 25.12 -14.94
CA ALA A 934 24.81 24.00 -14.99
C ALA A 934 23.50 24.26 -14.25
N MET A 935 23.56 24.92 -13.08
CA MET A 935 22.38 25.25 -12.30
C MET A 935 21.76 26.59 -12.71
N LYS A 936 22.58 27.61 -12.99
CA LYS A 936 22.13 28.94 -13.42
C LYS A 936 21.32 28.91 -14.71
N ARG A 937 21.57 27.96 -15.62
CA ARG A 937 20.77 27.79 -16.85
C ARG A 937 19.28 27.55 -16.58
N PHE A 938 18.91 27.11 -15.38
CA PHE A 938 17.52 26.93 -14.97
C PHE A 938 16.97 28.10 -14.16
N GLY A 939 17.70 29.21 -14.08
CA GLY A 939 17.32 30.37 -13.26
C GLY A 939 17.57 30.17 -11.77
N ALA A 940 18.54 29.32 -11.40
CA ALA A 940 18.85 29.02 -10.00
C ALA A 940 19.15 30.28 -9.17
N ARG A 941 18.37 30.49 -8.11
CA ARG A 941 18.52 31.60 -7.17
C ARG A 941 18.37 31.09 -5.74
N LEU A 942 19.35 31.37 -4.90
CA LEU A 942 19.31 31.01 -3.49
C LEU A 942 18.10 31.62 -2.79
N HIS A 943 17.37 30.80 -2.04
CA HIS A 943 16.29 31.25 -1.18
C HIS A 943 16.85 32.05 0.00
N SER A 944 16.72 33.38 -0.05
CA SER A 944 17.41 34.32 0.83
C SER A 944 16.58 34.80 2.04
N THR A 945 15.42 34.21 2.30
CA THR A 945 14.60 34.57 3.47
C THR A 945 15.36 34.28 4.76
N LYS A 946 15.59 35.32 5.59
CA LYS A 946 16.24 35.17 6.90
C LYS A 946 15.40 34.29 7.82
N VAL A 947 16.04 33.29 8.42
CA VAL A 947 15.35 32.41 9.37
C VAL A 947 14.95 33.18 10.64
N PRO A 948 13.79 32.90 11.26
CA PRO A 948 13.19 33.79 12.28
C PRO A 948 14.07 34.06 13.50
N GLY A 949 14.66 33.01 14.06
CA GLY A 949 15.55 33.10 15.23
C GLY A 949 16.91 33.77 14.96
N CYS A 950 17.23 34.11 13.70
CA CYS A 950 18.54 34.62 13.30
C CYS A 950 18.44 35.95 12.52
N LYS A 951 17.27 36.62 12.52
CA LYS A 951 17.04 37.87 11.77
C LYS A 951 17.97 39.02 12.17
N HIS A 952 18.43 39.01 13.42
CA HIS A 952 19.35 40.00 13.99
C HIS A 952 20.78 39.89 13.44
N LEU A 953 21.10 38.80 12.74
CA LEU A 953 22.40 38.57 12.12
C LEU A 953 22.36 38.98 10.65
N GLU A 954 23.49 39.43 10.11
CA GLU A 954 23.63 39.75 8.69
C GLU A 954 23.58 38.48 7.84
N LEU A 955 22.92 38.52 6.68
CA LEU A 955 22.79 37.34 5.83
C LEU A 955 24.17 37.01 5.23
N TYR A 956 24.46 35.73 5.01
CA TYR A 956 25.71 35.22 4.42
C TYR A 956 26.96 35.28 5.31
N THR A 957 26.85 35.67 6.58
CA THR A 957 27.97 35.57 7.53
C THR A 957 28.05 34.19 8.18
N ASP A 958 29.21 33.87 8.76
CA ASP A 958 29.41 32.61 9.48
C ASP A 958 28.47 32.52 10.69
N GLU A 959 28.26 33.61 11.41
CA GLU A 959 27.37 33.69 12.57
C GLU A 959 25.92 33.39 12.17
N TYR A 960 25.46 33.92 11.03
CA TYR A 960 24.12 33.64 10.53
C TYR A 960 23.94 32.17 10.18
N TRP A 961 24.89 31.56 9.47
CA TRP A 961 24.79 30.16 9.08
C TRP A 961 24.86 29.22 10.28
N GLU A 962 25.70 29.52 11.26
CA GLU A 962 25.74 28.79 12.52
C GLU A 962 24.40 28.86 13.24
N CYS A 963 23.80 30.06 13.34
CA CYS A 963 22.47 30.21 13.92
C CYS A 963 21.41 29.42 13.12
N ALA A 964 21.41 29.53 11.79
CA ALA A 964 20.42 28.89 10.92
C ALA A 964 20.47 27.36 10.99
N ILE A 965 21.67 26.78 11.04
CA ILE A 965 21.90 25.33 11.25
C ILE A 965 21.26 24.86 12.56
N ARG A 966 21.35 25.65 13.64
CA ARG A 966 20.75 25.31 14.95
C ARG A 966 19.23 25.44 14.95
N GLN A 967 18.67 26.34 14.14
CA GLN A 967 17.22 26.44 13.93
C GLN A 967 16.71 25.19 13.24
N TYR A 968 17.16 24.95 12.00
CA TYR A 968 16.71 23.82 11.19
C TYR A 968 17.81 22.76 11.09
N THR A 969 18.00 22.06 12.20
CA THR A 969 18.79 20.83 12.25
C THR A 969 17.93 19.63 11.85
N MET A 970 18.26 18.99 10.74
CA MET A 970 17.56 17.82 10.24
C MET A 970 18.37 16.56 10.54
N THR A 971 17.84 15.66 11.37
CA THR A 971 18.41 14.30 11.45
C THR A 971 18.13 13.55 10.16
N ILE A 972 19.08 12.73 9.70
CA ILE A 972 18.90 11.80 8.58
C ILE A 972 18.55 10.39 9.09
N TYR A 973 18.24 10.29 10.38
CA TYR A 973 17.75 9.09 11.05
C TYR A 973 18.74 7.92 11.00
N HIS A 974 20.03 8.22 11.13
CA HIS A 974 21.16 7.30 11.12
C HIS A 974 21.72 7.05 12.54
N MET A 975 20.86 7.05 13.55
CA MET A 975 21.25 6.79 14.93
C MET A 975 22.01 5.45 15.07
N SER A 976 23.18 5.46 15.69
CA SER A 976 24.07 4.30 15.90
C SER A 976 24.87 4.39 17.22
N GLY A 977 25.57 3.32 17.60
CA GLY A 977 26.64 3.34 18.61
C GLY A 977 26.30 3.11 20.08
N THR A 978 25.02 2.89 20.42
CA THR A 978 24.55 2.76 21.81
C THR A 978 24.83 1.46 22.53
N ALA A 979 25.37 0.46 21.83
CA ALA A 979 25.89 -0.79 22.37
C ALA A 979 27.23 -1.09 21.69
N LYS A 980 28.10 -0.08 21.65
CA LYS A 980 29.39 -0.05 20.96
C LYS A 980 30.19 -1.35 21.09
N MET A 981 30.72 -1.83 19.97
CA MET A 981 31.74 -2.88 19.97
C MET A 981 33.12 -2.31 20.33
N GLY A 982 33.91 -3.09 21.06
CA GLY A 982 35.28 -2.72 21.39
C GLY A 982 36.03 -3.83 22.12
N PRO A 983 37.36 -3.69 22.27
CA PRO A 983 38.14 -4.60 23.08
C PRO A 983 37.70 -4.53 24.55
N ILE A 984 37.92 -5.59 25.32
CA ILE A 984 37.56 -5.64 26.75
C ILE A 984 38.23 -4.53 27.58
N THR A 985 39.33 -3.96 27.07
CA THR A 985 40.05 -2.83 27.68
C THR A 985 39.38 -1.48 27.44
N ASP A 986 38.42 -1.38 26.52
CA ASP A 986 37.61 -0.18 26.32
C ASP A 986 36.44 -0.19 27.33
N PRO A 987 36.42 0.69 28.35
CA PRO A 987 35.37 0.71 29.36
C PRO A 987 33.99 1.09 28.78
N GLY A 988 33.93 1.69 27.58
CA GLY A 988 32.70 2.00 26.87
C GLY A 988 32.18 0.86 25.99
N ALA A 989 32.91 -0.25 25.86
CA ALA A 989 32.50 -1.38 25.04
C ALA A 989 31.39 -2.19 25.71
N VAL A 990 30.34 -2.48 24.94
CA VAL A 990 29.19 -3.30 25.38
C VAL A 990 29.26 -4.69 24.78
N VAL A 991 29.75 -4.80 23.55
CA VAL A 991 29.97 -6.08 22.87
C VAL A 991 31.42 -6.25 22.43
N ASP A 992 31.86 -7.49 22.31
CA ASP A 992 33.16 -7.80 21.71
C ASP A 992 33.13 -7.76 20.17
N ALA A 993 34.28 -8.01 19.53
CA ALA A 993 34.41 -8.04 18.07
C ALA A 993 33.60 -9.17 17.39
N GLU A 994 33.14 -10.17 18.15
CA GLU A 994 32.19 -11.20 17.70
C GLU A 994 30.73 -10.83 18.06
N LEU A 995 30.47 -9.62 18.53
CA LEU A 995 29.16 -9.07 18.85
C LEU A 995 28.48 -9.71 20.08
N ARG A 996 29.25 -10.37 20.95
CA ARG A 996 28.76 -10.94 22.21
C ARG A 996 28.73 -9.87 23.30
N VAL A 997 27.64 -9.82 24.06
CA VAL A 997 27.51 -8.90 25.19
C VAL A 997 28.50 -9.29 26.30
N TYR A 998 29.30 -8.34 26.76
CA TYR A 998 30.22 -8.59 27.87
C TYR A 998 29.46 -8.97 29.15
N GLY A 999 30.04 -9.90 29.91
CA GLY A 999 29.49 -10.35 31.19
C GLY A 999 28.22 -11.20 31.12
N VAL A 1000 27.61 -11.42 29.95
CA VAL A 1000 26.38 -12.22 29.78
C VAL A 1000 26.55 -13.25 28.66
N GLN A 1001 26.44 -14.53 29.01
CA GLN A 1001 26.57 -15.62 28.05
C GLN A 1001 25.27 -15.84 27.27
N GLY A 1002 25.39 -16.26 26.00
CA GLY A 1002 24.22 -16.57 25.17
C GLY A 1002 23.44 -15.34 24.72
N LEU A 1003 24.03 -14.15 24.78
CA LEU A 1003 23.41 -12.89 24.36
C LEU A 1003 24.32 -12.14 23.37
N ARG A 1004 23.74 -11.68 22.25
CA ARG A 1004 24.41 -10.82 21.26
C ARG A 1004 23.59 -9.59 20.93
N VAL A 1005 24.25 -8.55 20.45
CA VAL A 1005 23.61 -7.41 19.80
C VAL A 1005 24.12 -7.33 18.37
N ILE A 1006 23.22 -7.36 17.40
CA ILE A 1006 23.54 -7.32 15.98
C ILE A 1006 22.55 -6.36 15.31
N ASP A 1007 22.88 -5.07 15.37
CA ASP A 1007 22.22 -3.96 14.70
C ASP A 1007 23.13 -2.71 14.68
N ALA A 1008 22.61 -1.53 14.31
CA ALA A 1008 23.37 -0.28 14.25
C ALA A 1008 23.95 0.20 15.60
N SER A 1009 23.45 -0.30 16.73
CA SER A 1009 23.95 0.09 18.06
C SER A 1009 25.40 -0.31 18.29
N ILE A 1010 25.92 -1.32 17.58
CA ILE A 1010 27.28 -1.83 17.80
C ILE A 1010 28.37 -0.98 17.17
N MET A 1011 28.02 -0.04 16.27
CA MET A 1011 29.00 0.74 15.52
C MET A 1011 29.88 1.57 16.47
N PRO A 1012 31.21 1.40 16.49
CA PRO A 1012 32.08 2.18 17.37
C PRO A 1012 32.25 3.61 16.87
N ALA A 1013 32.23 3.79 15.56
CA ALA A 1013 32.09 5.06 14.85
C ALA A 1013 31.03 4.88 13.75
N ILE A 1014 30.24 5.92 13.47
CA ILE A 1014 29.29 5.90 12.36
C ILE A 1014 30.03 5.89 11.01
N THR A 1015 29.53 5.14 10.04
CA THR A 1015 30.12 5.07 8.69
C THR A 1015 29.75 6.30 7.86
N SER A 1016 30.63 6.75 6.97
CA SER A 1016 30.46 7.87 6.06
C SER A 1016 29.39 7.59 4.99
N GLY A 1017 28.13 7.91 5.32
CA GLY A 1017 26.98 7.90 4.41
C GLY A 1017 25.72 7.25 5.02
N ASN A 1018 24.75 6.88 4.19
CA ASN A 1018 23.56 6.18 4.70
C ASN A 1018 23.89 4.81 5.31
N ILE A 1019 23.35 4.52 6.50
CA ILE A 1019 23.81 3.37 7.29
C ILE A 1019 23.04 2.06 7.05
N ASN A 1020 22.04 2.01 6.17
CA ASN A 1020 21.23 0.79 6.00
C ASN A 1020 22.03 -0.37 5.41
N ALA A 1021 22.88 -0.13 4.41
CA ALA A 1021 23.75 -1.17 3.86
C ALA A 1021 24.80 -1.65 4.89
N PRO A 1022 25.50 -0.76 5.64
CA PRO A 1022 26.33 -1.17 6.78
C PRO A 1022 25.62 -2.08 7.79
N VAL A 1023 24.36 -1.78 8.14
CA VAL A 1023 23.59 -2.62 9.08
C VAL A 1023 23.28 -4.00 8.50
N ILE A 1024 22.96 -4.09 7.22
CA ILE A 1024 22.74 -5.37 6.52
C ILE A 1024 24.05 -6.17 6.47
N MET A 1025 25.18 -5.51 6.22
CA MET A 1025 26.51 -6.12 6.26
C MET A 1025 26.84 -6.67 7.66
N ILE A 1026 26.61 -5.87 8.72
CA ILE A 1026 26.79 -6.29 10.12
C ILE A 1026 25.98 -7.56 10.39
N ALA A 1027 24.74 -7.64 9.90
CA ALA A 1027 23.88 -8.80 10.09
C ALA A 1027 24.33 -10.03 9.30
N GLU A 1028 24.79 -9.86 8.05
CA GLU A 1028 25.36 -10.95 7.25
C GLU A 1028 26.59 -11.57 7.91
N LYS A 1029 27.50 -10.73 8.40
CA LYS A 1029 28.71 -11.15 9.10
C LYS A 1029 28.40 -11.74 10.48
N GLY A 1030 27.51 -11.09 11.22
CA GLY A 1030 27.04 -11.57 12.53
C GLY A 1030 26.37 -12.94 12.45
N ALA A 1031 25.59 -13.21 11.39
CA ALA A 1031 25.01 -14.53 11.16
C ALA A 1031 26.10 -15.61 10.97
N ASP A 1032 27.16 -15.31 10.24
CA ASP A 1032 28.28 -16.24 10.03
C ASP A 1032 29.10 -16.44 11.32
N MET A 1033 29.25 -15.42 12.16
CA MET A 1033 29.85 -15.54 13.51
C MET A 1033 29.03 -16.46 14.42
N VAL A 1034 27.71 -16.30 14.45
CA VAL A 1034 26.79 -17.20 15.19
C VAL A 1034 26.92 -18.63 14.65
N LYS A 1035 26.92 -18.80 13.32
CA LYS A 1035 27.08 -20.11 12.69
C LYS A 1035 28.42 -20.76 13.07
N SER A 1036 29.51 -20.03 12.99
CA SER A 1036 30.86 -20.48 13.34
C SER A 1036 30.91 -20.98 14.79
N THR A 1037 30.31 -20.23 15.72
CA THR A 1037 30.25 -20.57 17.15
C THR A 1037 29.56 -21.94 17.37
N TRP A 1038 28.37 -22.15 16.81
CA TRP A 1038 27.56 -23.32 17.10
C TRP A 1038 27.88 -24.55 16.23
N LEU A 1039 28.31 -24.37 14.98
CA LEU A 1039 28.72 -25.49 14.12
C LEU A 1039 30.08 -26.07 14.51
N ARG A 1040 31.05 -25.25 14.97
CA ARG A 1040 32.34 -25.77 15.51
C ARG A 1040 32.12 -26.57 16.79
N THR A 1041 31.20 -26.12 17.64
CA THR A 1041 30.82 -26.83 18.87
C THR A 1041 30.24 -28.23 18.58
N LEU A 1042 29.43 -28.37 17.52
CA LEU A 1042 28.92 -29.68 17.06
C LEU A 1042 30.04 -30.62 16.58
N LYS A 1043 31.04 -30.10 15.84
CA LYS A 1043 32.20 -30.89 15.40
C LYS A 1043 33.05 -31.37 16.58
N ARG A 1044 33.28 -30.51 17.60
CA ARG A 1044 34.00 -30.88 18.83
C ARG A 1044 33.24 -31.94 19.66
N LYS A 1045 31.93 -31.77 19.87
CA LYS A 1045 31.10 -32.76 20.59
C LYS A 1045 31.06 -34.12 19.87
N ARG A 1046 30.97 -34.13 18.53
CA ARG A 1046 31.04 -35.37 17.73
C ARG A 1046 32.39 -36.07 17.84
N ARG A 1047 33.51 -35.33 17.80
CA ARG A 1047 34.85 -35.92 17.99
C ARG A 1047 35.04 -36.52 19.38
N ARG A 1048 34.56 -35.82 20.43
CA ARG A 1048 34.63 -36.31 21.81
C ARG A 1048 33.77 -37.56 22.05
N ARG A 1049 32.54 -37.60 21.51
CA ARG A 1049 31.74 -38.83 21.55
C ARG A 1049 32.40 -39.98 20.78
N LYS A 1050 33.07 -39.69 19.66
CA LYS A 1050 33.77 -40.72 18.88
C LYS A 1050 35.00 -41.26 19.61
N SER A 1051 35.69 -40.43 20.42
CA SER A 1051 36.81 -40.86 21.26
C SER A 1051 36.40 -41.49 22.59
N GLU A 1052 35.15 -41.34 23.02
CA GLU A 1052 34.58 -42.03 24.20
C GLU A 1052 33.94 -43.38 23.79
N LEU A 1053 33.74 -43.61 22.49
CA LEU A 1053 33.20 -44.86 21.90
C LEU A 1053 34.29 -45.73 21.23
N THR A 1054 35.53 -45.24 21.16
CA THR A 1054 36.74 -45.97 20.74
C THR A 1054 37.66 -46.04 21.95
#